data_AF-A0AB34FV85-F1
#
_entry.id   AF-A0AB34FV85-F1
#
_cell.length_a   1.000
_cell.length_b   1.000
_cell.length_c   1.000
_cell.angle_alpha   90.00
_cell.angle_beta   90.00
_cell.angle_gamma   90.00
#
_symmetry.space_group_name_H-M   'P 1'
#
loop_
_entity.id
_entity.type
_entity.pdbx_description
1 polymer ?
#
loop_
_entity_poly.entity_id
_entity_poly.type
_entity_poly.pdbx_seq_one_letter_code
_entity_poly.pdbx_strand_id
1 'polypeptide(L)'
;MDNNPGPTARRSTDFCSEFLINAILAVSASSYHKSDDYGSSPIRGSAFAEEAFRLLGFHQERVQVSLMQGVALLSHHEMAFGDSQLGASLFFDKLSALQSSSGVLDGPSWLFHSHAGSMAQAVREAMISIANGFHCLDVKMSVIANRSSTSLGLSGVLPSQAEDISSLWMPYPLSTEPRLSYSVYALTAEYGLTRLANEFILGIEETFSSPVPDYRTSKRLYDRLLGWRSSTQDLFRAQTTLPPAWASLLIWFDLVCIKLLEPYMGLSFLEFDGGETSRSVSQSHCENLISYLWHYRTAFGMRLECWMVYACHAAVSTLLLNLPLPGPHEQALSRGCELLFEMGEVLISGAGVAGPALAFWLARLGHRCVIVERFPTLRANGQQIDLRKQGIEAARRMGILEAIRGHVIEELGIRVVDSAGRQKALFARIDGDAAGRQGFTSEFEILRGDLVRILVDITSDTVEYRFGVWVDSFDQRDNGVQVAFSDGASEAFDLLVAADGQGSRIRKMMLKDEPELDVSRNLGVNMAYFNIPRQPEDPDLAISYTATKQRFVLVRWHSKTEGQVNLGTMAHAEEFETALHQDAATQKELFARIFQDAGWEAERLVDAMHRSDDFYAHPMVQVRTGLWSKGRVVLVGDAGYAPTPLTGMGTSLALMGAYVLAGEISKSPDDLPAACKAYEQELRPYVEKTQKIPPGLPGLAYPKGEFGVKVINTLLGLTTTLGLDRAFQHSILKSEDPYRLPEYPALGL
;
A
#
# COMPACT_ATOMS: atom_id res chain seq x y z
N MET A 1 1.08 -13.57 65.08
CA MET A 1 -0.26 -13.84 64.54
C MET A 1 -0.67 -12.61 63.78
N ASP A 2 -0.54 -12.66 62.45
CA ASP A 2 -1.65 -12.43 61.53
C ASP A 2 -1.12 -12.38 60.09
N ASN A 3 -1.58 -13.36 59.32
CA ASN A 3 -1.36 -13.53 57.90
C ASN A 3 -2.06 -12.39 57.16
N ASN A 4 -1.32 -11.64 56.36
CA ASN A 4 -1.90 -10.88 55.26
C ASN A 4 -0.99 -11.05 54.04
N PRO A 5 -1.29 -11.98 53.10
CA PRO A 5 -0.56 -12.02 51.86
C PRO A 5 -1.02 -10.81 51.04
N GLY A 6 -0.06 -9.96 50.65
CA GLY A 6 -0.29 -8.82 49.77
C GLY A 6 -0.93 -9.23 48.43
N PRO A 7 -1.41 -8.25 47.64
CA PRO A 7 -2.17 -8.49 46.43
C PRO A 7 -1.41 -9.46 45.54
N THR A 8 -2.04 -10.61 45.33
CA THR A 8 -1.56 -11.73 44.56
C THR A 8 -1.03 -11.26 43.22
N ALA A 9 0.26 -11.51 42.99
CA ALA A 9 0.77 -11.71 41.65
C ALA A 9 -0.16 -12.71 40.97
N ARG A 10 -0.98 -12.24 40.01
CA ARG A 10 -1.75 -13.12 39.14
C ARG A 10 -0.74 -13.97 38.37
N ARG A 11 -0.49 -15.16 38.89
CA ARG A 11 0.03 -16.30 38.14
C ARG A 11 -1.09 -16.76 37.22
N SER A 12 -1.09 -16.33 35.96
CA SER A 12 -1.69 -17.11 34.88
C SER A 12 -0.92 -16.83 33.59
N THR A 13 -0.30 -17.87 33.06
CA THR A 13 0.00 -17.96 31.63
C THR A 13 -1.33 -18.07 30.92
N ASP A 14 -1.92 -16.93 30.53
CA ASP A 14 -3.20 -16.93 29.82
C ASP A 14 -2.97 -17.45 28.40
N PHE A 15 -3.33 -18.72 28.19
CA PHE A 15 -3.32 -19.39 26.88
C PHE A 15 -4.17 -18.62 25.84
N CYS A 16 -5.15 -17.85 26.29
CA CYS A 16 -6.04 -17.03 25.46
C CYS A 16 -6.01 -15.58 25.96
N SER A 17 -5.05 -14.78 25.50
CA SER A 17 -4.96 -13.37 25.84
C SER A 17 -6.04 -12.55 25.11
N GLU A 18 -6.39 -11.38 25.65
CA GLU A 18 -7.26 -10.42 24.95
C GLU A 18 -6.71 -10.08 23.56
N PHE A 19 -5.38 -10.00 23.44
CA PHE A 19 -4.70 -9.84 22.16
C PHE A 19 -5.03 -10.98 21.18
N LEU A 20 -4.86 -12.24 21.61
CA LEU A 20 -5.13 -13.40 20.76
C LEU A 20 -6.61 -13.48 20.38
N ILE A 21 -7.53 -13.17 21.31
CA ILE A 21 -8.97 -13.14 21.02
C ILE A 21 -9.28 -12.12 19.92
N ASN A 22 -8.74 -10.91 20.04
CA ASN A 22 -8.93 -9.87 19.04
C ASN A 22 -8.30 -10.26 17.68
N ALA A 23 -7.11 -10.87 17.68
CA ALA A 23 -6.49 -11.36 16.44
C ALA A 23 -7.33 -12.49 15.76
N ILE A 24 -7.89 -13.42 16.54
CA ILE A 24 -8.79 -14.46 16.03
C ILE A 24 -10.06 -13.84 15.43
N LEU A 25 -10.66 -12.88 16.15
CA LEU A 25 -11.87 -12.22 15.71
C LEU A 25 -11.64 -11.36 14.46
N ALA A 26 -10.46 -10.73 14.34
CA ALA A 26 -10.05 -9.99 13.15
C ALA A 26 -10.06 -10.89 11.91
N VAL A 27 -9.31 -12.00 11.94
CA VAL A 27 -9.27 -12.96 10.82
C VAL A 27 -10.64 -13.57 10.55
N SER A 28 -11.33 -14.05 11.60
CA SER A 28 -12.60 -14.77 11.44
C SER A 28 -13.71 -13.88 10.89
N ALA A 29 -13.78 -12.61 11.29
CA ALA A 29 -14.78 -11.69 10.77
C ALA A 29 -14.49 -11.31 9.31
N SER A 30 -13.21 -11.20 8.92
CA SER A 30 -12.79 -10.82 7.56
C SER A 30 -12.92 -11.98 6.55
N SER A 31 -12.70 -13.23 6.97
CA SER A 31 -12.72 -14.41 6.05
C SER A 31 -14.12 -14.95 5.72
N TYR A 32 -15.18 -14.59 6.45
CA TYR A 32 -16.51 -15.22 6.31
C TYR A 32 -17.54 -14.39 5.52
N HIS A 33 -17.13 -13.32 4.85
CA HIS A 33 -18.03 -12.56 3.97
C HIS A 33 -18.25 -13.29 2.62
N LYS A 34 -19.30 -14.13 2.55
CA LYS A 34 -19.91 -14.49 1.26
C LYS A 34 -20.65 -13.28 0.68
N SER A 35 -20.50 -13.07 -0.63
CA SER A 35 -20.98 -11.91 -1.39
C SER A 35 -22.49 -11.67 -1.43
N ASP A 36 -23.32 -12.60 -0.93
CA ASP A 36 -24.73 -12.65 -1.32
C ASP A 36 -25.73 -12.34 -0.19
N ASP A 37 -25.32 -12.05 1.05
CA ASP A 37 -26.28 -11.83 2.15
C ASP A 37 -26.03 -10.53 2.96
N TYR A 38 -27.00 -9.62 2.81
CA TYR A 38 -27.46 -8.53 3.69
C TYR A 38 -26.55 -7.36 4.14
N GLY A 39 -27.08 -6.16 3.90
CA GLY A 39 -27.45 -5.20 4.96
C GLY A 39 -26.51 -5.03 6.17
N SER A 40 -25.74 -3.95 6.12
CA SER A 40 -25.23 -3.21 7.29
C SER A 40 -24.51 -4.03 8.37
N SER A 41 -23.25 -4.40 8.13
CA SER A 41 -22.12 -3.99 8.98
C SER A 41 -20.84 -4.76 8.60
N PRO A 42 -19.96 -4.18 7.76
CA PRO A 42 -18.63 -4.74 7.44
C PRO A 42 -17.58 -4.51 8.56
N ILE A 43 -17.94 -3.80 9.64
CA ILE A 43 -17.03 -3.15 10.62
C ILE A 43 -16.41 -4.12 11.65
N ARG A 44 -16.65 -5.43 11.57
CA ARG A 44 -16.26 -6.33 12.69
C ARG A 44 -14.77 -6.65 12.71
N GLY A 45 -14.15 -7.02 11.59
CA GLY A 45 -12.76 -7.52 11.55
C GLY A 45 -11.70 -6.45 11.87
N SER A 46 -11.77 -5.30 11.21
CA SER A 46 -10.79 -4.21 11.36
C SER A 46 -10.77 -3.61 12.77
N ALA A 47 -11.92 -3.47 13.42
CA ALA A 47 -12.00 -3.01 14.81
C ALA A 47 -11.29 -3.97 15.79
N PHE A 48 -11.39 -5.28 15.56
CA PHE A 48 -10.66 -6.27 16.34
C PHE A 48 -9.16 -6.24 16.02
N ALA A 49 -8.76 -5.99 14.78
CA ALA A 49 -7.35 -5.84 14.40
C ALA A 49 -6.71 -4.60 15.07
N GLU A 50 -7.37 -3.45 15.03
CA GLU A 50 -6.92 -2.21 15.70
C GLU A 50 -6.71 -2.43 17.20
N GLU A 51 -7.67 -3.10 17.86
CA GLU A 51 -7.56 -3.43 19.28
C GLU A 51 -6.44 -4.44 19.55
N ALA A 52 -6.24 -5.42 18.66
CA ALA A 52 -5.11 -6.34 18.75
C ALA A 52 -3.76 -5.59 18.66
N PHE A 53 -3.60 -4.65 17.74
CA PHE A 53 -2.40 -3.82 17.64
C PHE A 53 -2.17 -2.98 18.89
N ARG A 54 -3.23 -2.36 19.43
CA ARG A 54 -3.17 -1.61 20.69
C ARG A 54 -2.66 -2.49 21.83
N LEU A 55 -3.19 -3.71 21.95
CA LEU A 55 -2.80 -4.67 22.99
C LEU A 55 -1.38 -5.20 22.78
N LEU A 56 -0.94 -5.41 21.54
CA LEU A 56 0.40 -5.87 21.20
C LEU A 56 1.49 -4.92 21.72
N GLY A 57 1.23 -3.60 21.71
CA GLY A 57 2.14 -2.59 22.27
C GLY A 57 2.47 -2.80 23.76
N PHE A 58 1.59 -3.44 24.53
CA PHE A 58 1.79 -3.71 25.96
C PHE A 58 2.47 -5.06 26.24
N HIS A 59 2.61 -5.94 25.24
CA HIS A 59 3.12 -7.31 25.40
C HIS A 59 4.60 -7.50 24.97
N GLN A 60 5.39 -6.42 24.87
CA GLN A 60 6.75 -6.48 24.31
C GLN A 60 7.80 -7.22 25.16
N GLU A 61 7.56 -7.46 26.45
CA GLU A 61 8.63 -7.87 27.39
C GLU A 61 8.85 -9.39 27.53
N ARG A 62 7.92 -10.24 27.08
CA ARG A 62 8.08 -11.72 27.11
C ARG A 62 7.37 -12.39 25.94
N VAL A 63 8.12 -13.03 25.05
CA VAL A 63 7.53 -13.75 23.92
C VAL A 63 6.95 -15.10 24.38
N GLN A 64 5.63 -15.22 24.32
CA GLN A 64 4.89 -16.46 24.64
C GLN A 64 4.24 -17.03 23.38
N VAL A 65 3.89 -18.32 23.38
CA VAL A 65 3.24 -18.98 22.23
C VAL A 65 1.90 -18.34 21.87
N SER A 66 1.07 -17.98 22.85
CA SER A 66 -0.22 -17.31 22.62
C SER A 66 -0.05 -15.92 22.01
N LEU A 67 1.00 -15.19 22.40
CA LEU A 67 1.39 -13.93 21.77
C LEU A 67 1.80 -14.17 20.31
N MET A 68 2.57 -15.22 20.04
CA MET A 68 2.94 -15.56 18.67
C MET A 68 1.74 -15.94 17.82
N GLN A 69 0.80 -16.71 18.35
CA GLN A 69 -0.45 -17.04 17.64
C GLN A 69 -1.21 -15.79 17.21
N GLY A 70 -1.38 -14.85 18.13
CA GLY A 70 -2.06 -13.61 17.80
C GLY A 70 -1.25 -12.78 16.80
N VAL A 71 0.09 -12.78 16.90
CA VAL A 71 0.97 -12.13 15.94
C VAL A 71 0.86 -12.77 14.55
N ALA A 72 0.83 -14.10 14.43
CA ALA A 72 0.65 -14.77 13.15
C ALA A 72 -0.72 -14.50 12.55
N LEU A 73 -1.78 -14.58 13.36
CA LEU A 73 -3.14 -14.31 12.89
C LEU A 73 -3.28 -12.85 12.44
N LEU A 74 -2.72 -11.92 13.21
CA LEU A 74 -2.71 -10.51 12.86
C LEU A 74 -1.83 -10.23 11.64
N SER A 75 -0.68 -10.91 11.52
CA SER A 75 0.19 -10.82 10.34
C SER A 75 -0.52 -11.34 9.08
N HIS A 76 -1.20 -12.48 9.18
CA HIS A 76 -2.00 -13.04 8.09
C HIS A 76 -3.19 -12.13 7.75
N HIS A 77 -3.86 -11.56 8.77
CA HIS A 77 -4.89 -10.55 8.57
C HIS A 77 -4.33 -9.37 7.79
N GLU A 78 -3.17 -8.83 8.17
CA GLU A 78 -2.56 -7.71 7.48
C GLU A 78 -2.10 -8.06 6.06
N MET A 79 -1.55 -9.27 5.85
CA MET A 79 -1.16 -9.72 4.52
C MET A 79 -2.34 -9.91 3.57
N ALA A 80 -3.49 -10.38 4.07
CA ALA A 80 -4.66 -10.68 3.25
C ALA A 80 -5.64 -9.50 3.14
N PHE A 81 -5.77 -8.70 4.20
CA PHE A 81 -6.81 -7.71 4.36
C PHE A 81 -6.28 -6.37 4.86
N GLY A 82 -4.98 -6.19 5.07
CA GLY A 82 -4.35 -5.01 5.70
C GLY A 82 -3.10 -4.53 4.97
N ASP A 83 -2.09 -4.08 5.70
CA ASP A 83 -0.79 -3.74 5.13
C ASP A 83 0.10 -4.98 5.00
N SER A 84 0.36 -5.42 3.76
CA SER A 84 1.17 -6.63 3.50
C SER A 84 2.61 -6.55 3.99
N GLN A 85 3.21 -5.36 4.00
CA GLN A 85 4.58 -5.15 4.48
C GLN A 85 4.60 -5.14 6.02
N LEU A 86 3.60 -4.52 6.65
CA LEU A 86 3.38 -4.62 8.09
C LEU A 86 3.16 -6.07 8.53
N GLY A 87 2.33 -6.82 7.81
CA GLY A 87 2.09 -8.23 8.10
C GLY A 87 3.37 -9.07 7.98
N ALA A 88 4.15 -8.86 6.92
CA ALA A 88 5.42 -9.56 6.74
C ALA A 88 6.46 -9.18 7.81
N SER A 89 6.66 -7.88 8.06
CA SER A 89 7.62 -7.39 9.05
C SER A 89 7.24 -7.82 10.46
N LEU A 90 5.96 -7.68 10.83
CA LEU A 90 5.44 -8.13 12.12
C LEU A 90 5.73 -9.60 12.36
N PHE A 91 5.54 -10.45 11.35
CA PHE A 91 5.83 -11.87 11.46
C PHE A 91 7.33 -12.14 11.62
N PHE A 92 8.16 -11.63 10.71
CA PHE A 92 9.60 -11.94 10.69
C PHE A 92 10.39 -11.30 11.83
N ASP A 93 10.07 -10.07 12.24
CA ASP A 93 10.73 -9.39 13.35
C ASP A 93 10.47 -10.11 14.67
N LYS A 94 9.22 -10.53 14.89
CA LYS A 94 8.84 -11.26 16.11
C LYS A 94 9.35 -12.70 16.09
N LEU A 95 9.39 -13.35 14.93
CA LEU A 95 10.00 -14.67 14.77
C LEU A 95 11.51 -14.63 15.05
N SER A 96 12.22 -13.59 14.58
CA SER A 96 13.66 -13.42 14.85
C SER A 96 13.93 -13.09 16.33
N ALA A 97 13.05 -12.32 16.96
CA ALA A 97 13.12 -12.01 18.40
C ALA A 97 12.97 -13.28 19.26
N LEU A 98 12.07 -14.21 18.90
CA LEU A 98 11.94 -15.52 19.56
C LEU A 98 13.25 -16.31 19.60
N GLN A 99 14.01 -16.30 18.52
CA GLN A 99 15.26 -17.06 18.42
C GLN A 99 16.36 -16.47 19.29
N SER A 100 16.41 -15.14 19.31
CA SER A 100 17.40 -14.38 20.07
C SER A 100 17.15 -14.49 21.57
N SER A 101 15.89 -14.67 21.99
CA SER A 101 15.56 -15.09 23.35
C SER A 101 15.82 -16.59 23.50
N SER A 102 17.04 -16.95 23.87
CA SER A 102 17.55 -18.32 24.05
C SER A 102 16.84 -19.21 25.10
N GLY A 103 15.61 -18.88 25.49
CA GLY A 103 14.69 -19.80 26.14
C GLY A 103 13.88 -20.51 25.06
N VAL A 104 14.17 -21.79 24.82
CA VAL A 104 13.13 -22.74 24.35
C VAL A 104 11.85 -22.34 25.06
N LEU A 105 10.78 -22.03 24.30
CA LEU A 105 9.44 -21.72 24.78
C LEU A 105 9.38 -21.91 26.29
N ASP A 106 9.48 -20.83 27.09
CA ASP A 106 9.51 -20.82 28.56
C ASP A 106 8.17 -21.36 29.10
N GLY A 107 7.91 -22.61 28.73
CA GLY A 107 6.93 -23.47 29.26
C GLY A 107 7.48 -23.84 30.63
N PRO A 108 6.67 -23.73 31.68
CA PRO A 108 7.13 -23.99 33.03
C PRO A 108 7.89 -25.32 33.11
N SER A 109 8.91 -25.41 33.95
CA SER A 109 9.69 -26.64 34.17
C SER A 109 8.83 -27.90 34.39
N TRP A 110 7.57 -27.76 34.85
CA TRP A 110 6.59 -28.85 34.96
C TRP A 110 6.18 -29.49 33.62
N LEU A 111 6.37 -28.82 32.47
CA LEU A 111 6.27 -29.48 31.17
C LEU A 111 7.28 -30.63 31.11
N PHE A 112 8.48 -30.59 31.65
CA PHE A 112 9.36 -31.77 31.55
C PHE A 112 9.18 -32.79 32.70
N HIS A 113 8.17 -32.62 33.57
CA HIS A 113 7.91 -33.55 34.69
C HIS A 113 6.85 -34.60 34.33
N SER A 114 7.21 -35.87 34.53
CA SER A 114 6.46 -37.08 34.17
C SER A 114 5.19 -37.37 34.99
N HIS A 115 4.73 -36.45 35.85
CA HIS A 115 3.63 -36.67 36.81
C HIS A 115 2.53 -35.59 36.74
N ALA A 116 2.33 -34.98 35.57
CA ALA A 116 1.32 -33.94 35.41
C ALA A 116 -0.08 -34.54 35.12
N GLY A 117 -1.13 -34.03 35.77
CA GLY A 117 -2.52 -34.47 35.53
C GLY A 117 -3.02 -34.19 34.11
N SER A 118 -4.18 -34.74 33.72
CA SER A 118 -4.73 -34.69 32.34
C SER A 118 -4.73 -33.30 31.69
N MET A 119 -5.05 -32.24 32.46
CA MET A 119 -5.05 -30.86 31.97
C MET A 119 -3.65 -30.38 31.52
N ALA A 120 -2.60 -30.75 32.25
CA ALA A 120 -1.24 -30.36 31.93
C ALA A 120 -0.69 -31.09 30.70
N GLN A 121 -1.21 -32.29 30.41
CA GLN A 121 -0.92 -33.01 29.18
C GLN A 121 -1.60 -32.35 27.97
N ALA A 122 -2.88 -32.00 28.07
CA ALA A 122 -3.61 -31.33 26.98
C ALA A 122 -2.99 -29.97 26.60
N VAL A 123 -2.60 -29.17 27.60
CA VAL A 123 -1.92 -27.87 27.36
C VAL A 123 -0.58 -28.06 26.64
N ARG A 124 0.18 -29.10 27.00
CA ARG A 124 1.43 -29.43 26.30
C ARG A 124 1.19 -29.79 24.84
N GLU A 125 0.22 -30.66 24.56
CA GLU A 125 -0.10 -31.11 23.20
C GLU A 125 -0.57 -29.95 22.31
N ALA A 126 -1.35 -29.02 22.86
CA ALA A 126 -1.74 -27.79 22.18
C ALA A 126 -0.52 -26.93 21.82
N MET A 127 0.39 -26.69 22.78
CA MET A 127 1.60 -25.88 22.56
C MET A 127 2.52 -26.47 21.49
N ILE A 128 2.68 -27.81 21.47
CA ILE A 128 3.42 -28.52 20.42
C ILE A 128 2.76 -28.31 19.05
N SER A 129 1.44 -28.46 18.98
CA SER A 129 0.70 -28.29 17.71
C SER A 129 0.86 -26.88 17.15
N ILE A 130 0.79 -25.86 18.01
CA ILE A 130 0.95 -24.46 17.62
C ILE A 130 2.37 -24.20 17.10
N ALA A 131 3.39 -24.64 17.83
CA ALA A 131 4.77 -24.49 17.42
C ALA A 131 5.06 -25.16 16.06
N ASN A 132 4.50 -26.36 15.85
CA ASN A 132 4.59 -27.05 14.56
C ASN A 132 3.91 -26.24 13.44
N GLY A 133 2.78 -25.58 13.70
CA GLY A 133 2.15 -24.68 12.73
C GLY A 133 3.05 -23.53 12.30
N PHE A 134 3.74 -22.86 13.25
CA PHE A 134 4.71 -21.83 12.93
C PHE A 134 5.89 -22.34 12.10
N HIS A 135 6.37 -23.54 12.43
CA HIS A 135 7.42 -24.18 11.64
C HIS A 135 6.97 -24.44 10.20
N CYS A 136 5.75 -24.94 10.00
CA CYS A 136 5.17 -25.12 8.66
C CYS A 136 5.13 -23.81 7.87
N LEU A 137 4.67 -22.72 8.50
CA LEU A 137 4.59 -21.41 7.86
C LEU A 137 5.98 -20.86 7.48
N ASP A 138 6.95 -20.93 8.40
CA ASP A 138 8.31 -20.47 8.15
C ASP A 138 8.97 -21.22 6.98
N VAL A 139 8.86 -22.55 6.96
CA VAL A 139 9.42 -23.38 5.88
C VAL A 139 8.74 -23.06 4.54
N LYS A 140 7.41 -22.89 4.51
CA LYS A 140 6.69 -22.48 3.29
C LYS A 140 7.24 -21.18 2.73
N MET A 141 7.32 -20.15 3.57
CA MET A 141 7.85 -18.85 3.17
C MET A 141 9.33 -18.91 2.77
N SER A 142 10.10 -19.82 3.38
CA SER A 142 11.52 -19.98 3.09
C SER A 142 11.77 -20.61 1.72
N VAL A 143 11.01 -21.64 1.33
CA VAL A 143 11.06 -22.19 -0.04
C VAL A 143 10.64 -21.13 -1.07
N ILE A 144 9.59 -20.36 -0.79
CA ILE A 144 9.11 -19.30 -1.69
C ILE A 144 10.18 -18.23 -1.90
N ALA A 145 10.80 -17.77 -0.82
CA ALA A 145 11.81 -16.72 -0.86
C ALA A 145 13.23 -17.23 -1.18
N ASN A 146 13.41 -18.55 -1.43
CA ASN A 146 14.72 -19.18 -1.58
C ASN A 146 15.71 -18.79 -0.44
N ARG A 147 15.23 -18.73 0.80
CA ARG A 147 16.03 -18.35 1.98
C ARG A 147 16.12 -19.51 2.98
N SER A 148 17.05 -19.38 3.91
CA SER A 148 17.15 -20.25 5.08
C SER A 148 15.88 -20.22 5.92
N SER A 149 15.42 -21.39 6.37
CA SER A 149 14.40 -21.44 7.40
C SER A 149 15.01 -20.98 8.71
N THR A 150 14.23 -20.24 9.48
CA THR A 150 14.71 -19.66 10.72
C THR A 150 14.96 -20.78 11.75
N SER A 151 14.18 -21.87 11.73
CA SER A 151 14.25 -23.00 12.66
C SER A 151 13.95 -22.61 14.12
N LEU A 152 12.80 -23.05 14.64
CA LEU A 152 12.35 -22.78 16.01
C LEU A 152 12.86 -23.79 17.04
N GLY A 153 13.79 -24.68 16.68
CA GLY A 153 14.35 -25.69 17.60
C GLY A 153 13.35 -26.74 18.13
N LEU A 154 12.14 -26.79 17.58
CA LEU A 154 11.04 -27.71 17.98
C LEU A 154 10.81 -28.84 16.96
N SER A 155 11.74 -29.02 16.03
CA SER A 155 11.74 -30.09 15.05
C SER A 155 11.66 -31.47 15.73
N GLY A 156 10.59 -32.22 15.51
CA GLY A 156 10.51 -33.66 15.79
C GLY A 156 9.43 -34.13 16.77
N VAL A 157 8.62 -33.26 17.38
CA VAL A 157 7.54 -33.71 18.27
C VAL A 157 6.21 -33.73 17.52
N LEU A 158 5.78 -34.92 17.09
CA LEU A 158 4.44 -35.14 16.55
C LEU A 158 3.39 -34.90 17.63
N PRO A 159 2.24 -34.27 17.31
CA PRO A 159 1.07 -34.31 18.19
C PRO A 159 0.74 -35.76 18.55
N SER A 160 0.34 -36.03 19.79
CA SER A 160 -0.12 -37.37 20.15
C SER A 160 -1.32 -37.72 19.26
N GLN A 161 -1.35 -38.94 18.69
CA GLN A 161 -2.46 -39.42 17.86
C GLN A 161 -3.74 -39.72 18.68
N ALA A 162 -3.88 -39.10 19.85
CA ALA A 162 -4.89 -39.45 20.83
C ALA A 162 -6.12 -38.53 20.69
N GLU A 163 -6.87 -38.66 19.60
CA GLU A 163 -8.30 -38.33 19.59
C GLU A 163 -9.03 -39.13 18.50
N ASP A 164 -10.24 -39.58 18.86
CA ASP A 164 -11.06 -40.56 18.14
C ASP A 164 -11.27 -40.19 16.66
N ILE A 165 -10.96 -41.15 15.78
CA ILE A 165 -10.95 -41.12 14.30
C ILE A 165 -12.34 -40.75 13.69
N SER A 166 -13.34 -40.55 14.54
CA SER A 166 -14.76 -40.40 14.20
C SER A 166 -15.38 -39.09 14.66
N SER A 167 -14.59 -38.07 15.07
CA SER A 167 -15.16 -36.80 15.51
C SER A 167 -15.92 -36.11 14.37
N LEU A 168 -17.25 -36.18 14.43
CA LEU A 168 -18.13 -35.46 13.55
C LEU A 168 -18.04 -33.95 13.86
N TRP A 169 -17.77 -33.13 12.86
CA TRP A 169 -17.83 -31.68 12.95
C TRP A 169 -18.92 -31.16 12.02
N MET A 170 -19.55 -30.05 12.41
CA MET A 170 -20.54 -29.37 11.58
C MET A 170 -19.91 -28.10 11.04
N PRO A 171 -19.70 -27.96 9.72
CA PRO A 171 -19.17 -26.74 9.14
C PRO A 171 -20.24 -25.64 9.18
N TYR A 172 -20.38 -24.96 10.31
CA TYR A 172 -21.25 -23.79 10.44
C TYR A 172 -20.54 -22.55 9.86
N PRO A 173 -21.22 -21.68 9.08
CA PRO A 173 -22.64 -21.71 8.70
C PRO A 173 -22.96 -22.51 7.41
N LEU A 174 -21.97 -23.16 6.79
CA LEU A 174 -22.08 -23.78 5.46
C LEU A 174 -23.00 -25.01 5.40
N SER A 175 -23.10 -25.81 6.46
CA SER A 175 -23.96 -26.98 6.54
C SER A 175 -24.22 -27.39 7.99
N THR A 176 -25.44 -27.85 8.25
CA THR A 176 -25.85 -28.48 9.52
C THR A 176 -25.66 -29.99 9.51
N GLU A 177 -25.16 -30.58 8.41
CA GLU A 177 -24.89 -32.01 8.34
C GLU A 177 -23.54 -32.34 8.99
N PRO A 178 -23.50 -33.32 9.93
CA PRO A 178 -22.26 -33.77 10.53
C PRO A 178 -21.32 -34.35 9.46
N ARG A 179 -20.08 -33.86 9.41
CA ARG A 179 -19.01 -34.35 8.52
C ARG A 179 -17.87 -34.94 9.33
N LEU A 180 -17.11 -35.84 8.74
CA LEU A 180 -15.87 -36.33 9.36
C LEU A 180 -14.81 -35.22 9.35
N SER A 181 -14.13 -35.02 10.48
CA SER A 181 -13.02 -34.07 10.58
C SER A 181 -11.75 -34.69 10.04
N TYR A 182 -11.16 -34.08 9.02
CA TYR A 182 -9.85 -34.47 8.49
C TYR A 182 -8.72 -33.61 9.04
N SER A 183 -8.97 -32.78 10.06
CA SER A 183 -8.01 -31.80 10.58
C SER A 183 -6.71 -32.47 11.04
N VAL A 184 -6.80 -33.57 11.78
CA VAL A 184 -5.63 -34.32 12.28
C VAL A 184 -4.84 -34.94 11.12
N TYR A 185 -5.53 -35.51 10.12
CA TYR A 185 -4.88 -36.08 8.94
C TYR A 185 -4.20 -35.00 8.10
N ALA A 186 -4.86 -33.86 7.88
CA ALA A 186 -4.31 -32.73 7.14
C ALA A 186 -3.09 -32.14 7.85
N LEU A 187 -3.15 -31.95 9.18
CA LEU A 187 -2.03 -31.44 9.97
C LEU A 187 -0.85 -32.41 9.95
N THR A 188 -1.11 -33.72 10.11
CA THR A 188 -0.06 -34.75 10.08
C THR A 188 0.61 -34.81 8.70
N ALA A 189 -0.20 -34.74 7.64
CA ALA A 189 0.26 -34.67 6.27
C ALA A 189 1.12 -33.41 6.02
N GLU A 190 0.62 -32.25 6.43
CA GLU A 190 1.31 -30.96 6.28
C GLU A 190 2.66 -30.95 6.97
N TYR A 191 2.72 -31.47 8.20
CA TYR A 191 3.98 -31.58 8.94
C TYR A 191 4.96 -32.53 8.25
N GLY A 192 4.46 -33.68 7.77
CA GLY A 192 5.27 -34.63 7.00
C GLY A 192 5.91 -33.99 5.76
N LEU A 193 5.13 -33.20 5.00
CA LEU A 193 5.60 -32.49 3.82
C LEU A 193 6.55 -31.35 4.17
N THR A 194 6.24 -30.57 5.20
CA THR A 194 7.08 -29.49 5.71
C THR A 194 8.46 -30.01 6.10
N ARG A 195 8.54 -31.16 6.78
CA ARG A 195 9.80 -31.78 7.16
C ARG A 195 10.65 -32.13 5.94
N LEU A 196 10.03 -32.67 4.89
CA LEU A 196 10.71 -32.96 3.62
C LEU A 196 11.17 -31.67 2.91
N ALA A 197 10.33 -30.64 2.89
CA ALA A 197 10.68 -29.34 2.31
C ALA A 197 11.82 -28.64 3.07
N ASN A 198 11.88 -28.78 4.39
CA ASN A 198 12.99 -28.23 5.18
C ASN A 198 14.32 -28.95 4.92
N GLU A 199 14.29 -30.28 4.73
CA GLU A 199 15.47 -31.02 4.27
C GLU A 199 15.96 -30.53 2.89
N PHE A 200 15.04 -30.13 2.00
CA PHE A 200 15.39 -29.50 0.72
C PHE A 200 16.10 -28.16 0.94
N ILE A 201 15.56 -27.25 1.76
CA ILE A 201 16.16 -25.93 2.04
C ILE A 201 17.59 -26.10 2.56
N LEU A 202 17.80 -26.99 3.53
CA LEU A 202 19.13 -27.26 4.09
C LEU A 202 20.10 -27.79 3.01
N GLY A 203 19.61 -28.66 2.13
CA GLY A 203 20.40 -29.16 0.99
C GLY A 203 20.74 -28.08 -0.05
N ILE A 204 19.85 -27.09 -0.26
CA ILE A 204 20.12 -25.94 -1.12
C ILE A 204 21.28 -25.10 -0.57
N GLU A 205 21.33 -24.83 0.73
CA GLU A 205 22.41 -24.04 1.36
C GLU A 205 23.78 -24.69 1.17
N GLU A 206 23.85 -26.01 1.35
CA GLU A 206 25.06 -26.79 1.07
C GLU A 206 25.41 -26.78 -0.42
N THR A 207 24.39 -26.81 -1.28
CA THR A 207 24.55 -26.87 -2.74
C THR A 207 24.95 -25.53 -3.36
N PHE A 208 24.46 -24.38 -2.89
CA PHE A 208 24.91 -23.06 -3.37
C PHE A 208 26.39 -22.79 -3.04
N SER A 209 26.97 -23.58 -2.12
CA SER A 209 28.39 -23.60 -1.82
C SER A 209 29.21 -24.53 -2.75
N SER A 210 28.55 -25.30 -3.62
CA SER A 210 29.16 -26.30 -4.52
C SER A 210 28.77 -26.06 -6.00
N PRO A 211 29.70 -26.17 -6.96
CA PRO A 211 29.40 -25.92 -8.38
C PRO A 211 28.55 -27.02 -9.06
N VAL A 212 28.33 -28.16 -8.41
CA VAL A 212 27.46 -29.25 -8.93
C VAL A 212 26.47 -29.68 -7.84
N PRO A 213 25.15 -29.58 -8.09
CA PRO A 213 24.12 -30.03 -7.15
C PRO A 213 24.19 -31.53 -6.84
N ASP A 214 24.00 -31.91 -5.57
CA ASP A 214 23.98 -33.32 -5.15
C ASP A 214 22.70 -34.04 -5.60
N TYR A 215 22.73 -34.51 -6.85
CA TYR A 215 21.65 -35.26 -7.45
C TYR A 215 21.21 -36.47 -6.62
N ARG A 216 22.11 -37.19 -5.96
CA ARG A 216 21.72 -38.40 -5.21
C ARG A 216 20.84 -38.04 -4.03
N THR A 217 21.16 -36.94 -3.36
CA THR A 217 20.36 -36.42 -2.25
C THR A 217 19.04 -35.85 -2.74
N SER A 218 19.04 -35.05 -3.81
CA SER A 218 17.79 -34.54 -4.40
C SER A 218 16.87 -35.65 -4.91
N LYS A 219 17.41 -36.69 -5.57
CA LYS A 219 16.63 -37.84 -6.02
C LYS A 219 16.00 -38.58 -4.85
N ARG A 220 16.77 -38.91 -3.80
CA ARG A 220 16.23 -39.56 -2.61
C ARG A 220 15.14 -38.74 -1.94
N LEU A 221 15.28 -37.42 -1.93
CA LEU A 221 14.28 -36.52 -1.37
C LEU A 221 13.01 -36.51 -2.23
N TYR A 222 13.17 -36.47 -3.54
CA TYR A 222 12.08 -36.57 -4.50
C TYR A 222 11.30 -37.90 -4.37
N ASP A 223 12.00 -39.04 -4.27
CA ASP A 223 11.37 -40.35 -4.08
C ASP A 223 10.57 -40.40 -2.76
N ARG A 224 11.06 -39.73 -1.71
CA ARG A 224 10.35 -39.60 -0.43
C ARG A 224 9.15 -38.67 -0.52
N LEU A 225 9.21 -37.60 -1.31
CA LEU A 225 8.07 -36.73 -1.60
C LEU A 225 6.97 -37.52 -2.32
N LEU A 226 7.31 -38.32 -3.33
CA LEU A 226 6.37 -39.23 -4.00
C LEU A 226 5.79 -40.27 -3.04
N GLY A 227 6.62 -40.83 -2.16
CA GLY A 227 6.20 -41.72 -1.09
C GLY A 227 5.20 -41.06 -0.14
N TRP A 228 5.45 -39.81 0.26
CA TRP A 228 4.52 -39.02 1.08
C TRP A 228 3.18 -38.80 0.38
N ARG A 229 3.19 -38.45 -0.92
CA ARG A 229 1.96 -38.24 -1.69
C ARG A 229 1.11 -39.50 -1.73
N SER A 230 1.72 -40.64 -2.06
CA SER A 230 1.01 -41.92 -2.17
C SER A 230 0.45 -42.39 -0.83
N SER A 231 1.24 -42.33 0.25
CA SER A 231 0.77 -42.75 1.59
C SER A 231 -0.34 -41.85 2.13
N THR A 232 -0.33 -40.57 1.78
CA THR A 232 -1.27 -39.58 2.31
C THR A 232 -2.57 -39.54 1.50
N GLN A 233 -2.50 -39.76 0.19
CA GLN A 233 -3.69 -39.72 -0.68
C GLN A 233 -4.75 -40.75 -0.26
N ASP A 234 -4.33 -41.92 0.23
CA ASP A 234 -5.24 -42.94 0.75
C ASP A 234 -6.08 -42.46 1.93
N LEU A 235 -5.56 -41.52 2.73
CA LEU A 235 -6.26 -40.94 3.87
C LEU A 235 -7.43 -40.03 3.45
N PHE A 236 -7.39 -39.47 2.24
CA PHE A 236 -8.39 -38.54 1.70
C PHE A 236 -9.29 -39.17 0.62
N ARG A 237 -9.10 -40.46 0.30
CA ARG A 237 -9.81 -41.18 -0.78
C ARG A 237 -11.32 -41.37 -0.57
N ALA A 238 -11.81 -41.22 0.66
CA ALA A 238 -13.19 -41.57 1.02
C ALA A 238 -14.27 -40.60 0.48
N GLN A 239 -13.90 -39.55 -0.26
CA GLN A 239 -14.83 -38.54 -0.77
C GLN A 239 -14.88 -38.50 -2.29
N THR A 240 -16.05 -38.16 -2.83
CA THR A 240 -16.27 -37.92 -4.27
C THR A 240 -15.71 -36.58 -4.75
N THR A 241 -15.31 -35.69 -3.83
CA THR A 241 -14.77 -34.35 -4.10
C THR A 241 -13.43 -34.14 -3.38
N LEU A 242 -12.54 -33.35 -3.98
CA LEU A 242 -11.21 -33.03 -3.42
C LEU A 242 -11.38 -32.04 -2.25
N PRO A 243 -11.03 -32.40 -0.99
CA PRO A 243 -11.14 -31.47 0.12
C PRO A 243 -10.21 -30.25 -0.05
N PRO A 244 -10.62 -29.03 0.35
CA PRO A 244 -9.81 -27.82 0.17
C PRO A 244 -8.44 -27.88 0.85
N ALA A 245 -8.39 -28.43 2.08
CA ALA A 245 -7.14 -28.65 2.80
C ALA A 245 -6.19 -29.58 2.03
N TRP A 246 -6.74 -30.60 1.35
CA TRP A 246 -5.94 -31.50 0.52
C TRP A 246 -5.49 -30.84 -0.78
N ALA A 247 -6.34 -30.04 -1.43
CA ALA A 247 -5.95 -29.24 -2.59
C ALA A 247 -4.79 -28.29 -2.26
N SER A 248 -4.86 -27.58 -1.14
CA SER A 248 -3.79 -26.70 -0.66
C SER A 248 -2.48 -27.46 -0.40
N LEU A 249 -2.56 -28.66 0.21
CA LEU A 249 -1.39 -29.52 0.40
C LEU A 249 -0.78 -30.03 -0.91
N LEU A 250 -1.61 -30.30 -1.93
CA LEU A 250 -1.13 -30.70 -3.24
C LEU A 250 -0.45 -29.55 -3.99
N ILE A 251 -1.01 -28.34 -3.93
CA ILE A 251 -0.37 -27.13 -4.47
C ILE A 251 1.01 -26.94 -3.82
N TRP A 252 1.08 -27.07 -2.49
CA TRP A 252 2.32 -26.96 -1.75
C TRP A 252 3.32 -28.06 -2.14
N PHE A 253 2.86 -29.30 -2.25
CA PHE A 253 3.67 -30.44 -2.68
C PHE A 253 4.30 -30.23 -4.05
N ASP A 254 3.51 -29.82 -5.05
CA ASP A 254 4.01 -29.63 -6.41
C ASP A 254 4.97 -28.43 -6.46
N LEU A 255 4.72 -27.36 -5.69
CA LEU A 255 5.65 -26.24 -5.59
C LEU A 255 7.03 -26.68 -5.06
N VAL A 256 7.06 -27.49 -3.99
CA VAL A 256 8.32 -28.03 -3.44
C VAL A 256 9.03 -28.91 -4.48
N CYS A 257 8.28 -29.73 -5.23
CA CYS A 257 8.86 -30.56 -6.29
C CYS A 257 9.46 -29.70 -7.42
N ILE A 258 8.74 -28.68 -7.88
CA ILE A 258 9.22 -27.74 -8.91
C ILE A 258 10.53 -27.09 -8.46
N LYS A 259 10.57 -26.58 -7.23
CA LYS A 259 11.78 -25.95 -6.65
C LYS A 259 12.94 -26.92 -6.48
N LEU A 260 12.67 -28.16 -6.07
CA LEU A 260 13.70 -29.20 -5.96
C LEU A 260 14.33 -29.56 -7.31
N LEU A 261 13.53 -29.55 -8.38
CA LEU A 261 13.95 -29.93 -9.73
C LEU A 261 14.59 -28.78 -10.51
N GLU A 262 14.33 -27.53 -10.13
CA GLU A 262 14.78 -26.30 -10.79
C GLU A 262 16.28 -26.32 -11.16
N PRO A 263 17.23 -26.72 -10.28
CA PRO A 263 18.66 -26.74 -10.61
C PRO A 263 19.06 -27.73 -11.71
N TYR A 264 18.21 -28.73 -11.99
CA TYR A 264 18.53 -29.87 -12.86
C TYR A 264 17.89 -29.77 -14.25
N MET A 265 17.05 -28.76 -14.51
CA MET A 265 16.26 -28.61 -15.75
C MET A 265 17.11 -28.53 -17.04
N GLY A 266 18.38 -28.14 -16.92
CA GLY A 266 19.35 -28.07 -18.01
C GLY A 266 20.16 -29.35 -18.25
N LEU A 267 20.07 -30.36 -17.37
CA LEU A 267 20.91 -31.56 -17.40
C LEU A 267 20.15 -32.72 -18.07
N SER A 268 20.36 -32.89 -19.38
CA SER A 268 19.65 -33.89 -20.20
C SER A 268 19.93 -35.35 -19.83
N PHE A 269 21.07 -35.63 -19.19
CA PHE A 269 21.45 -36.99 -18.77
C PHE A 269 20.82 -37.41 -17.43
N LEU A 270 20.12 -36.50 -16.75
CA LEU A 270 19.59 -36.71 -15.42
C LEU A 270 18.14 -37.18 -15.50
N GLU A 271 17.96 -38.49 -15.38
CA GLU A 271 16.65 -39.15 -15.43
C GLU A 271 16.13 -39.46 -14.01
N PHE A 272 14.83 -39.31 -13.83
CA PHE A 272 14.08 -39.76 -12.67
C PHE A 272 13.37 -41.08 -13.01
N ASP A 273 12.76 -41.71 -12.00
CA ASP A 273 12.19 -43.06 -12.17
C ASP A 273 11.19 -43.11 -13.33
N GLY A 274 11.28 -44.17 -14.15
CA GLY A 274 10.54 -44.28 -15.41
C GLY A 274 11.31 -43.81 -16.65
N GLY A 275 12.55 -43.30 -16.49
CA GLY A 275 13.39 -42.85 -17.61
C GLY A 275 13.03 -41.45 -18.12
N GLU A 276 12.25 -40.69 -17.34
CA GLU A 276 11.84 -39.34 -17.69
C GLU A 276 12.90 -38.33 -17.25
N THR A 277 13.18 -37.33 -18.08
CA THR A 277 14.13 -36.25 -17.73
C THR A 277 13.58 -35.40 -16.58
N SER A 278 14.47 -34.81 -15.77
CA SER A 278 14.09 -33.84 -14.72
C SER A 278 13.14 -32.74 -15.25
N ARG A 279 13.34 -32.35 -16.51
CA ARG A 279 12.50 -31.38 -17.21
C ARG A 279 11.06 -31.86 -17.37
N SER A 280 10.89 -33.05 -17.94
CA SER A 280 9.58 -33.66 -18.16
C SER A 280 8.81 -33.83 -16.85
N VAL A 281 9.51 -34.28 -15.81
CA VAL A 281 8.91 -34.46 -14.48
C VAL A 281 8.46 -33.13 -13.87
N SER A 282 9.29 -32.10 -13.95
CA SER A 282 8.94 -30.76 -13.47
C SER A 282 7.74 -30.16 -14.21
N GLN A 283 7.65 -30.36 -15.53
CA GLN A 283 6.51 -29.93 -16.33
C GLN A 283 5.20 -30.60 -15.87
N SER A 284 5.21 -31.90 -15.60
CA SER A 284 4.06 -32.62 -15.04
C SER A 284 3.62 -32.09 -13.67
N HIS A 285 4.56 -31.69 -12.82
CA HIS A 285 4.24 -31.01 -11.55
C HIS A 285 3.61 -29.63 -11.76
N CYS A 286 4.11 -28.84 -12.74
CA CYS A 286 3.51 -27.56 -13.09
C CYS A 286 2.05 -27.70 -13.54
N GLU A 287 1.74 -28.73 -14.35
CA GLU A 287 0.37 -29.01 -14.78
C GLU A 287 -0.55 -29.35 -13.62
N ASN A 288 -0.10 -30.24 -12.73
CA ASN A 288 -0.87 -30.64 -11.55
C ASN A 288 -1.15 -29.42 -10.67
N LEU A 289 -0.13 -28.62 -10.38
CA LEU A 289 -0.23 -27.40 -9.59
C LEU A 289 -1.27 -26.44 -10.18
N ILE A 290 -1.17 -26.13 -11.48
CA ILE A 290 -2.10 -25.23 -12.15
C ILE A 290 -3.51 -25.80 -12.14
N SER A 291 -3.67 -27.11 -12.34
CA SER A 291 -4.97 -27.78 -12.24
C SER A 291 -5.57 -27.62 -10.84
N TYR A 292 -4.79 -27.82 -9.77
CA TYR A 292 -5.26 -27.65 -8.41
C TYR A 292 -5.64 -26.19 -8.11
N LEU A 293 -4.82 -25.22 -8.54
CA LEU A 293 -5.15 -23.79 -8.43
C LEU A 293 -6.44 -23.45 -9.17
N TRP A 294 -6.64 -24.00 -10.38
CA TRP A 294 -7.84 -23.77 -11.17
C TRP A 294 -9.12 -24.25 -10.46
N HIS A 295 -9.06 -25.43 -9.83
CA HIS A 295 -10.17 -25.95 -9.02
C HIS A 295 -10.35 -25.13 -7.73
N TYR A 296 -9.25 -24.75 -7.08
CA TYR A 296 -9.27 -23.95 -5.86
C TYR A 296 -9.89 -22.57 -6.09
N ARG A 297 -9.50 -21.90 -7.18
CA ARG A 297 -10.05 -20.61 -7.66
C ARG A 297 -11.58 -20.63 -7.67
N THR A 298 -12.16 -21.66 -8.28
CA THR A 298 -13.63 -21.79 -8.45
C THR A 298 -14.38 -21.85 -7.12
N ALA A 299 -13.73 -22.35 -6.06
CA ALA A 299 -14.39 -22.63 -4.79
C ALA A 299 -14.11 -21.59 -3.68
N PHE A 300 -12.96 -20.90 -3.70
CA PHE A 300 -12.51 -20.06 -2.58
C PHE A 300 -11.94 -18.69 -2.96
N GLY A 301 -11.72 -18.39 -4.25
CA GLY A 301 -11.10 -17.15 -4.72
C GLY A 301 -9.61 -17.06 -4.37
N MET A 302 -8.72 -17.03 -5.37
CA MET A 302 -7.26 -17.04 -5.14
C MET A 302 -6.71 -15.78 -4.46
N ARG A 303 -7.49 -14.70 -4.37
CA ARG A 303 -7.03 -13.38 -3.91
C ARG A 303 -6.64 -13.30 -2.43
N LEU A 304 -7.00 -14.30 -1.62
CA LEU A 304 -6.76 -14.29 -0.16
C LEU A 304 -5.51 -15.07 0.26
N GLU A 305 -4.85 -15.79 -0.64
CA GLU A 305 -3.72 -16.67 -0.34
C GLU A 305 -2.49 -16.27 -1.18
N CYS A 306 -1.78 -15.23 -0.74
CA CYS A 306 -0.65 -14.62 -1.49
C CYS A 306 0.42 -15.61 -1.95
N TRP A 307 0.66 -16.71 -1.23
CA TRP A 307 1.63 -17.73 -1.62
C TRP A 307 1.18 -18.59 -2.81
N MET A 308 -0.13 -18.71 -3.06
CA MET A 308 -0.67 -19.44 -4.22
C MET A 308 -0.42 -18.68 -5.53
N VAL A 309 -0.35 -17.35 -5.48
CA VAL A 309 0.09 -16.50 -6.60
C VAL A 309 1.52 -16.85 -7.00
N TYR A 310 2.41 -16.92 -6.01
CA TYR A 310 3.80 -17.32 -6.24
C TYR A 310 3.89 -18.74 -6.82
N ALA A 311 3.10 -19.67 -6.30
CA ALA A 311 3.04 -21.03 -6.81
C ALA A 311 2.64 -21.07 -8.29
N CYS A 312 1.62 -20.28 -8.67
CA CYS A 312 1.18 -20.14 -10.06
C CYS A 312 2.29 -19.56 -10.95
N HIS A 313 2.93 -18.48 -10.50
CA HIS A 313 4.02 -17.82 -11.22
C HIS A 313 5.21 -18.77 -11.43
N ALA A 314 5.61 -19.53 -10.41
CA ALA A 314 6.70 -20.49 -10.50
C ALA A 314 6.40 -21.59 -11.54
N ALA A 315 5.17 -22.11 -11.55
CA ALA A 315 4.74 -23.12 -12.52
C ALA A 315 4.72 -22.57 -13.96
N VAL A 316 4.12 -21.39 -14.17
CA VAL A 316 4.06 -20.73 -15.49
C VAL A 316 5.44 -20.39 -16.02
N SER A 317 6.33 -19.83 -15.18
CA SER A 317 7.71 -19.52 -15.54
C SER A 317 8.47 -20.76 -15.99
N THR A 318 8.30 -21.87 -15.26
CA THR A 318 8.93 -23.16 -15.60
C THR A 318 8.41 -23.69 -16.93
N LEU A 319 7.11 -23.62 -17.20
CA LEU A 319 6.53 -24.05 -18.48
C LEU A 319 7.03 -23.18 -19.66
N LEU A 320 7.07 -21.85 -19.49
CA LEU A 320 7.53 -20.91 -20.53
C LEU A 320 8.98 -21.14 -20.96
N LEU A 321 9.87 -21.44 -20.02
CA LEU A 321 11.28 -21.70 -20.29
C LEU A 321 11.52 -22.98 -21.12
N ASN A 322 10.49 -23.80 -21.34
CA ASN A 322 10.60 -25.11 -21.97
C ASN A 322 9.76 -25.26 -23.27
N LEU A 323 9.54 -24.16 -24.00
CA LEU A 323 8.88 -24.18 -25.32
C LEU A 323 9.74 -24.87 -26.40
N PRO A 324 9.13 -25.56 -27.39
CA PRO A 324 7.69 -25.74 -27.60
C PRO A 324 7.09 -26.87 -26.75
N LEU A 325 5.93 -26.61 -26.14
CA LEU A 325 5.20 -27.55 -25.29
C LEU A 325 4.17 -28.34 -26.13
N PRO A 326 4.23 -29.68 -26.21
CA PRO A 326 3.17 -30.46 -26.85
C PRO A 326 2.05 -30.86 -25.87
N GLY A 327 0.79 -30.83 -26.34
CA GLY A 327 -0.35 -31.48 -25.68
C GLY A 327 -0.86 -30.79 -24.40
N PRO A 328 -1.03 -31.50 -23.27
CA PRO A 328 -1.65 -30.96 -22.05
C PRO A 328 -0.87 -29.78 -21.42
N HIS A 329 0.43 -29.67 -21.68
CA HIS A 329 1.28 -28.61 -21.12
C HIS A 329 0.89 -27.22 -21.65
N GLU A 330 0.43 -27.17 -22.90
CA GLU A 330 -0.06 -25.93 -23.53
C GLU A 330 -1.37 -25.46 -22.86
N GLN A 331 -2.27 -26.39 -22.54
CA GLN A 331 -3.50 -26.06 -21.81
C GLN A 331 -3.22 -25.61 -20.38
N ALA A 332 -2.29 -26.28 -19.69
CA ALA A 332 -1.85 -25.87 -18.37
C ALA A 332 -1.20 -24.49 -18.41
N LEU A 333 -0.33 -24.22 -19.38
CA LEU A 333 0.26 -22.90 -19.56
C LEU A 333 -0.82 -21.85 -19.82
N SER A 334 -1.79 -22.12 -20.71
CA SER A 334 -2.91 -21.20 -20.97
C SER A 334 -3.71 -20.92 -19.70
N ARG A 335 -4.07 -21.94 -18.92
CA ARG A 335 -4.79 -21.79 -17.64
C ARG A 335 -3.96 -21.04 -16.61
N GLY A 336 -2.67 -21.33 -16.49
CA GLY A 336 -1.77 -20.64 -15.59
C GLY A 336 -1.64 -19.17 -15.96
N CYS A 337 -1.46 -18.86 -17.25
CA CYS A 337 -1.48 -17.50 -17.75
C CYS A 337 -2.83 -16.82 -17.51
N GLU A 338 -3.96 -17.51 -17.65
CA GLU A 338 -5.29 -16.96 -17.35
C GLU A 338 -5.45 -16.68 -15.84
N LEU A 339 -4.98 -17.58 -14.97
CA LEU A 339 -4.92 -17.38 -13.52
C LEU A 339 -4.09 -16.15 -13.15
N LEU A 340 -2.95 -15.93 -13.81
CA LEU A 340 -2.10 -14.75 -13.60
C LEU A 340 -2.68 -13.50 -14.28
N PHE A 341 -3.36 -13.64 -15.41
CA PHE A 341 -4.04 -12.54 -16.11
C PHE A 341 -5.24 -12.02 -15.30
N GLU A 342 -5.96 -12.90 -14.61
CA GLU A 342 -6.96 -12.52 -13.62
C GLU A 342 -6.38 -11.74 -12.43
N MET A 343 -5.05 -11.74 -12.29
CA MET A 343 -4.31 -10.90 -11.35
C MET A 343 -3.85 -9.58 -11.97
N GLY A 344 -4.29 -9.22 -13.19
CA GLY A 344 -4.22 -7.92 -13.90
C GLY A 344 -2.96 -7.04 -13.75
N GLU A 345 -2.31 -6.70 -14.85
CA GLU A 345 -1.15 -5.78 -14.87
C GLU A 345 -1.57 -4.32 -15.13
N VAL A 346 -1.13 -3.41 -14.26
CA VAL A 346 -1.46 -1.98 -14.35
C VAL A 346 -0.20 -1.15 -14.48
N LEU A 347 -0.10 -0.37 -15.56
CA LEU A 347 0.94 0.65 -15.71
C LEU A 347 0.44 1.98 -15.15
N ILE A 348 1.23 2.58 -14.26
CA ILE A 348 0.96 3.86 -13.65
C ILE A 348 2.08 4.83 -14.04
N SER A 349 1.74 5.89 -14.76
CA SER A 349 2.71 6.92 -15.16
C SER A 349 2.75 8.06 -14.15
N GLY A 350 3.77 8.06 -13.29
CA GLY A 350 4.09 9.14 -12.35
C GLY A 350 4.29 8.66 -10.91
N ALA A 351 5.48 8.88 -10.34
CA ALA A 351 5.83 8.58 -8.96
C ALA A 351 5.59 9.80 -8.04
N GLY A 352 4.41 10.40 -8.16
CA GLY A 352 3.95 11.51 -7.33
C GLY A 352 3.24 11.02 -6.06
N VAL A 353 2.11 11.67 -5.72
CA VAL A 353 1.23 11.20 -4.63
C VAL A 353 0.25 10.15 -5.16
N ALA A 354 -0.48 10.48 -6.24
CA ALA A 354 -1.57 9.65 -6.74
C ALA A 354 -1.11 8.27 -7.24
N GLY A 355 0.07 8.20 -7.88
CA GLY A 355 0.57 6.95 -8.47
C GLY A 355 0.88 5.88 -7.43
N PRO A 356 1.84 6.11 -6.52
CA PRO A 356 2.13 5.20 -5.42
C PRO A 356 0.90 4.91 -4.53
N ALA A 357 0.05 5.92 -4.26
CA ALA A 357 -1.17 5.71 -3.49
C ALA A 357 -2.16 4.76 -4.17
N LEU A 358 -2.30 4.82 -5.50
CA LEU A 358 -3.13 3.88 -6.25
C LEU A 358 -2.49 2.49 -6.30
N ALA A 359 -1.17 2.43 -6.52
CA ALA A 359 -0.43 1.17 -6.58
C ALA A 359 -0.54 0.38 -5.28
N PHE A 360 -0.52 1.06 -4.12
CA PHE A 360 -0.79 0.45 -2.81
C PHE A 360 -2.12 -0.32 -2.80
N TRP A 361 -3.21 0.32 -3.24
CA TRP A 361 -4.54 -0.30 -3.24
C TRP A 361 -4.67 -1.41 -4.28
N LEU A 362 -4.10 -1.21 -5.47
CA LEU A 362 -4.14 -2.21 -6.54
C LEU A 362 -3.31 -3.45 -6.18
N ALA A 363 -2.14 -3.29 -5.58
CA ALA A 363 -1.32 -4.40 -5.11
C ALA A 363 -2.08 -5.27 -4.08
N ARG A 364 -2.83 -4.64 -3.17
CA ARG A 364 -3.69 -5.33 -2.19
C ARG A 364 -4.87 -6.07 -2.83
N LEU A 365 -5.32 -5.64 -3.99
CA LEU A 365 -6.29 -6.38 -4.82
C LEU A 365 -5.66 -7.51 -5.64
N GLY A 366 -4.34 -7.68 -5.55
CA GLY A 366 -3.57 -8.70 -6.27
C GLY A 366 -3.03 -8.23 -7.62
N HIS A 367 -3.16 -6.95 -7.98
CA HIS A 367 -2.66 -6.41 -9.24
C HIS A 367 -1.15 -6.23 -9.25
N ARG A 368 -0.48 -6.69 -10.30
CA ARG A 368 0.91 -6.32 -10.54
C ARG A 368 0.97 -4.88 -11.07
N CYS A 369 1.61 -4.00 -10.31
CA CYS A 369 1.73 -2.59 -10.67
C CYS A 369 3.16 -2.26 -11.13
N VAL A 370 3.27 -1.52 -12.23
CA VAL A 370 4.51 -0.91 -12.69
C VAL A 370 4.33 0.61 -12.66
N ILE A 371 5.19 1.32 -11.94
CA ILE A 371 5.26 2.78 -11.94
C ILE A 371 6.42 3.24 -12.81
N VAL A 372 6.14 4.07 -13.81
CA VAL A 372 7.17 4.78 -14.59
C VAL A 372 7.25 6.24 -14.18
N GLU A 373 8.46 6.77 -14.03
CA GLU A 373 8.73 8.15 -13.68
C GLU A 373 9.78 8.75 -14.61
N ARG A 374 9.46 9.91 -15.21
CA ARG A 374 10.31 10.57 -16.20
C ARG A 374 11.65 11.05 -15.63
N PHE A 375 11.68 11.36 -14.32
CA PHE A 375 12.92 11.78 -13.68
C PHE A 375 13.79 10.56 -13.35
N PRO A 376 15.13 10.69 -13.47
CA PRO A 376 16.06 9.57 -13.25
C PRO A 376 16.11 9.09 -11.78
N THR A 377 15.56 9.87 -10.86
CA THR A 377 15.47 9.56 -9.43
C THR A 377 14.14 10.06 -8.86
N LEU A 378 13.72 9.49 -7.73
CA LEU A 378 12.53 9.93 -7.02
C LEU A 378 12.62 11.42 -6.65
N ARG A 379 11.60 12.19 -7.04
CA ARG A 379 11.48 13.60 -6.65
C ARG A 379 10.83 13.73 -5.28
N ALA A 380 11.67 13.58 -4.26
CA ALA A 380 11.30 13.77 -2.86
C ALA A 380 11.51 15.22 -2.36
N ASN A 381 11.37 16.21 -3.24
CA ASN A 381 11.36 17.64 -2.89
C ASN A 381 9.99 18.23 -3.24
N GLY A 382 9.62 19.34 -2.61
CA GLY A 382 8.40 20.08 -2.96
C GLY A 382 7.81 20.83 -1.78
N GLN A 383 6.67 21.48 -2.03
CA GLN A 383 6.02 22.37 -1.08
C GLN A 383 5.46 21.67 0.15
N GLN A 384 5.29 22.42 1.23
CA GLN A 384 4.33 22.10 2.28
C GLN A 384 2.94 21.90 1.68
N ILE A 385 2.37 20.72 1.95
CA ILE A 385 1.04 20.31 1.52
C ILE A 385 0.21 19.92 2.73
N ASP A 386 -1.11 20.09 2.59
CA ASP A 386 -2.05 19.72 3.63
C ASP A 386 -2.77 18.43 3.28
N LEU A 387 -2.92 17.56 4.28
CA LEU A 387 -3.97 16.56 4.30
C LEU A 387 -5.21 17.13 5.00
N ARG A 388 -6.33 17.04 4.30
CA ARG A 388 -7.60 17.63 4.70
C ARG A 388 -8.75 16.67 4.47
N LYS A 389 -9.75 16.72 5.37
CA LYS A 389 -11.05 16.05 5.23
C LYS A 389 -10.90 14.55 4.90
N GLN A 390 -11.61 14.08 3.88
CA GLN A 390 -11.57 12.70 3.40
C GLN A 390 -10.20 12.26 2.88
N GLY A 391 -9.26 13.18 2.61
CA GLY A 391 -7.86 12.83 2.35
C GLY A 391 -7.16 12.26 3.59
N ILE A 392 -7.50 12.73 4.80
CA ILE A 392 -7.01 12.16 6.07
C ILE A 392 -7.59 10.77 6.25
N GLU A 393 -8.88 10.59 5.95
CA GLU A 393 -9.55 9.30 6.02
C GLU A 393 -8.93 8.30 5.02
N ALA A 394 -8.63 8.73 3.80
CA ALA A 394 -7.90 7.90 2.83
C ALA A 394 -6.51 7.50 3.36
N ALA A 395 -5.75 8.44 3.93
CA ALA A 395 -4.44 8.15 4.55
C ALA A 395 -4.56 7.22 5.77
N ARG A 396 -5.60 7.36 6.58
CA ARG A 396 -5.90 6.48 7.72
C ARG A 396 -6.18 5.06 7.24
N ARG A 397 -7.02 4.92 6.21
CA ARG A 397 -7.35 3.64 5.56
C ARG A 397 -6.10 2.94 4.99
N MET A 398 -5.13 3.71 4.51
CA MET A 398 -3.84 3.19 4.05
C MET A 398 -2.87 2.81 5.19
N GLY A 399 -3.19 3.11 6.45
CA GLY A 399 -2.29 2.84 7.58
C GLY A 399 -1.11 3.83 7.74
N ILE A 400 -1.03 4.86 6.89
CA ILE A 400 0.13 5.78 6.86
C ILE A 400 0.00 7.01 7.76
N LEU A 401 -1.10 7.15 8.50
CA LEU A 401 -1.38 8.36 9.26
C LEU A 401 -0.30 8.65 10.32
N GLU A 402 0.19 7.63 11.02
CA GLU A 402 1.24 7.78 12.02
C GLU A 402 2.61 8.10 11.40
N ALA A 403 2.93 7.50 10.26
CA ALA A 403 4.13 7.84 9.49
C ALA A 403 4.11 9.32 9.05
N ILE A 404 2.93 9.82 8.64
CA ILE A 404 2.72 11.23 8.31
C ILE A 404 2.91 12.10 9.56
N ARG A 405 2.30 11.74 10.70
CA ARG A 405 2.48 12.49 11.96
C ARG A 405 3.93 12.64 12.36
N GLY A 406 4.76 11.63 12.14
CA GLY A 406 6.21 11.69 12.40
C GLY A 406 6.98 12.72 11.57
N HIS A 407 6.39 13.23 10.48
CA HIS A 407 6.99 14.21 9.57
C HIS A 407 6.17 15.51 9.49
N VAL A 408 5.19 15.70 10.38
CA VAL A 408 4.37 16.93 10.40
C VAL A 408 5.24 18.13 10.79
N ILE A 409 4.96 19.26 10.15
CA ILE A 409 5.62 20.53 10.44
C ILE A 409 4.86 21.26 11.54
N GLU A 410 5.58 21.67 12.58
CA GLU A 410 5.04 22.47 13.70
C GLU A 410 4.93 23.96 13.33
N GLU A 411 4.14 24.27 12.30
CA GLU A 411 3.78 25.66 11.98
C GLU A 411 2.69 26.16 12.94
N LEU A 412 2.92 27.27 13.64
CA LEU A 412 1.98 27.79 14.66
C LEU A 412 0.82 28.62 14.09
N GLY A 413 0.82 28.89 12.79
CA GLY A 413 -0.17 29.71 12.10
C GLY A 413 0.43 30.66 11.07
N ILE A 414 -0.43 31.54 10.53
CA ILE A 414 -0.07 32.51 9.49
C ILE A 414 -0.17 33.94 10.04
N ARG A 415 0.95 34.65 9.99
CA ARG A 415 1.08 36.08 10.31
C ARG A 415 1.00 36.91 9.02
N VAL A 416 0.00 37.79 8.94
CA VAL A 416 -0.12 38.75 7.84
C VAL A 416 0.59 40.04 8.22
N VAL A 417 1.50 40.52 7.36
CA VAL A 417 2.31 41.72 7.61
C VAL A 417 2.06 42.81 6.56
N ASP A 418 2.44 44.05 6.88
CA ASP A 418 2.53 45.14 5.91
C ASP A 418 3.95 45.28 5.33
N SER A 419 4.17 46.28 4.46
CA SER A 419 5.45 46.53 3.80
C SER A 419 6.60 46.90 4.76
N ALA A 420 6.31 47.20 6.02
CA ALA A 420 7.30 47.47 7.06
C ALA A 420 7.47 46.26 8.01
N GLY A 421 6.88 45.10 7.69
CA GLY A 421 6.93 43.90 8.52
C GLY A 421 6.02 43.94 9.75
N ARG A 422 5.14 44.95 9.89
CA ARG A 422 4.26 45.08 11.06
C ARG A 422 3.08 44.13 10.93
N GLN A 423 2.77 43.39 11.99
CA GLN A 423 1.64 42.47 12.01
C GLN A 423 0.31 43.22 11.84
N LYS A 424 -0.48 42.77 10.85
CA LYS A 424 -1.84 43.25 10.56
C LYS A 424 -2.91 42.26 10.99
N ALA A 425 -2.63 40.96 10.90
CA ALA A 425 -3.50 39.89 11.35
C ALA A 425 -2.66 38.67 11.75
N LEU A 426 -3.19 37.84 12.64
CA LEU A 426 -2.63 36.54 13.01
C LEU A 426 -3.74 35.49 12.96
N PHE A 427 -3.58 34.51 12.08
CA PHE A 427 -4.44 33.34 12.02
C PHE A 427 -3.71 32.19 12.69
N ALA A 428 -4.01 31.95 13.98
CA ALA A 428 -3.40 30.85 14.71
C ALA A 428 -3.82 29.50 14.11
N ARG A 429 -2.93 28.51 14.24
CA ARG A 429 -3.23 27.12 13.92
C ARG A 429 -4.47 26.66 14.70
N ILE A 430 -5.32 25.91 14.00
CA ILE A 430 -6.48 25.25 14.60
C ILE A 430 -6.20 23.75 14.49
N ASP A 431 -5.78 23.16 15.60
CA ASP A 431 -5.75 21.71 15.75
C ASP A 431 -7.20 21.20 15.71
N GLY A 432 -7.43 20.09 15.00
CA GLY A 432 -8.77 19.55 14.78
C GLY A 432 -9.54 19.47 16.10
N ASP A 433 -10.69 20.15 16.18
CA ASP A 433 -11.58 19.96 17.33
C ASP A 433 -12.45 18.71 17.16
N ALA A 434 -13.27 18.40 18.17
CA ALA A 434 -14.18 17.25 18.14
C ALA A 434 -15.14 17.23 16.92
N ALA A 435 -15.25 18.34 16.17
CA ALA A 435 -16.04 18.45 14.95
C ALA A 435 -15.19 18.40 13.66
N GLY A 436 -13.88 18.14 13.75
CA GLY A 436 -12.95 18.01 12.62
C GLY A 436 -12.66 19.33 11.89
N ARG A 437 -12.85 20.48 12.53
CA ARG A 437 -12.63 21.80 11.91
C ARG A 437 -11.12 22.05 11.73
N GLN A 438 -10.72 22.46 10.53
CA GLN A 438 -9.31 22.76 10.19
C GLN A 438 -9.11 24.27 9.92
N GLY A 439 -7.92 24.77 10.26
CA GLY A 439 -7.46 26.12 9.94
C GLY A 439 -6.66 26.20 8.64
N PHE A 440 -6.15 27.39 8.34
CA PHE A 440 -5.24 27.59 7.20
C PHE A 440 -3.98 26.74 7.34
N THR A 441 -3.46 26.61 8.54
CA THR A 441 -2.42 25.62 8.89
C THR A 441 -3.10 24.32 9.33
N SER A 442 -2.81 23.21 8.64
CA SER A 442 -3.36 21.88 8.95
C SER A 442 -2.58 21.18 10.07
N GLU A 443 -3.27 20.32 10.83
CA GLU A 443 -2.63 19.37 11.75
C GLU A 443 -1.76 18.34 11.01
N PHE A 444 -2.12 18.02 9.76
CA PHE A 444 -1.40 17.10 8.90
C PHE A 444 -0.74 17.84 7.74
N GLU A 445 0.02 18.87 8.07
CA GLU A 445 0.88 19.56 7.11
C GLU A 445 2.26 18.89 7.06
N ILE A 446 2.68 18.50 5.86
CA ILE A 446 3.90 17.74 5.59
C ILE A 446 4.56 18.26 4.32
N LEU A 447 5.89 18.10 4.17
CA LEU A 447 6.52 18.33 2.86
C LEU A 447 6.02 17.28 1.87
N ARG A 448 5.70 17.71 0.64
CA ARG A 448 5.33 16.80 -0.46
C ARG A 448 6.37 15.69 -0.63
N GLY A 449 7.65 16.03 -0.47
CA GLY A 449 8.76 15.10 -0.57
C GLY A 449 8.65 13.92 0.40
N ASP A 450 8.34 14.21 1.66
CA ASP A 450 8.26 13.19 2.71
C ASP A 450 7.02 12.32 2.55
N LEU A 451 5.87 12.89 2.16
CA LEU A 451 4.69 12.09 1.83
C LEU A 451 4.95 11.13 0.67
N VAL A 452 5.64 11.60 -0.38
CA VAL A 452 6.00 10.74 -1.52
C VAL A 452 6.94 9.62 -1.09
N ARG A 453 7.93 9.89 -0.22
CA ARG A 453 8.79 8.84 0.34
C ARG A 453 7.99 7.79 1.10
N ILE A 454 7.12 8.21 2.02
CA ILE A 454 6.24 7.30 2.78
C ILE A 454 5.46 6.39 1.84
N LEU A 455 4.86 6.95 0.77
CA LEU A 455 4.07 6.18 -0.18
C LEU A 455 4.90 5.22 -1.04
N VAL A 456 6.12 5.61 -1.41
CA VAL A 456 7.03 4.73 -2.16
C VAL A 456 7.57 3.62 -1.26
N ASP A 457 7.92 3.93 -0.02
CA ASP A 457 8.47 2.96 0.94
C ASP A 457 7.48 1.81 1.18
N ILE A 458 6.21 2.11 1.43
CA ILE A 458 5.14 1.09 1.67
C ILE A 458 4.77 0.26 0.43
N THR A 459 5.23 0.66 -0.76
CA THR A 459 4.94 -0.05 -2.02
C THR A 459 6.19 -0.66 -2.66
N SER A 460 7.38 -0.35 -2.16
CA SER A 460 8.65 -0.72 -2.78
C SER A 460 8.87 -2.24 -2.93
N ASP A 461 8.29 -3.03 -2.04
CA ASP A 461 8.39 -4.50 -2.06
C ASP A 461 7.36 -5.18 -2.99
N THR A 462 6.30 -4.47 -3.38
CA THR A 462 5.15 -5.02 -4.13
C THR A 462 4.94 -4.39 -5.50
N VAL A 463 5.61 -3.27 -5.79
CA VAL A 463 5.44 -2.47 -7.00
C VAL A 463 6.78 -2.26 -7.68
N GLU A 464 6.80 -2.43 -9.01
CA GLU A 464 8.00 -2.20 -9.81
C GLU A 464 8.14 -0.70 -10.15
N TYR A 465 9.28 -0.07 -9.82
CA TYR A 465 9.55 1.34 -10.13
C TYR A 465 10.62 1.48 -11.22
N ARG A 466 10.30 2.22 -12.28
CA ARG A 466 11.21 2.52 -13.40
C ARG A 466 11.42 4.02 -13.55
N PHE A 467 12.59 4.49 -13.15
CA PHE A 467 12.97 5.91 -13.23
C PHE A 467 13.70 6.24 -14.55
N GLY A 468 13.60 7.49 -14.98
CA GLY A 468 14.17 7.98 -16.25
C GLY A 468 13.42 7.53 -17.50
N VAL A 469 12.24 6.90 -17.32
CA VAL A 469 11.42 6.34 -18.39
C VAL A 469 10.03 6.97 -18.35
N TRP A 470 9.47 7.30 -19.50
CA TRP A 470 8.10 7.80 -19.60
C TRP A 470 7.35 7.17 -20.77
N VAL A 471 6.02 7.25 -20.71
CA VAL A 471 5.14 6.85 -21.81
C VAL A 471 5.28 7.85 -22.96
N ASP A 472 5.75 7.37 -24.11
CA ASP A 472 5.90 8.14 -25.33
C ASP A 472 4.63 8.10 -26.17
N SER A 473 4.03 6.91 -26.30
CA SER A 473 2.72 6.72 -26.93
C SER A 473 2.03 5.46 -26.40
N PHE A 474 0.74 5.33 -26.69
CA PHE A 474 -0.02 4.13 -26.37
C PHE A 474 -1.09 3.86 -27.44
N ASP A 475 -1.50 2.61 -27.53
CA ASP A 475 -2.53 2.14 -28.44
C ASP A 475 -3.45 1.15 -27.73
N GLN A 476 -4.75 1.45 -27.69
CA GLN A 476 -5.73 0.61 -27.00
C GLN A 476 -6.13 -0.58 -27.87
N ARG A 477 -6.17 -1.76 -27.27
CA ARG A 477 -6.60 -3.03 -27.87
C ARG A 477 -7.82 -3.57 -27.12
N ASP A 478 -8.51 -4.54 -27.68
CA ASP A 478 -9.70 -5.14 -27.04
C ASP A 478 -9.38 -5.68 -25.62
N ASN A 479 -8.18 -6.23 -25.47
CA ASN A 479 -7.76 -6.95 -24.27
C ASN A 479 -6.73 -6.17 -23.41
N GLY A 480 -6.40 -4.91 -23.75
CA GLY A 480 -5.35 -4.19 -23.04
C GLY A 480 -4.94 -2.87 -23.71
N VAL A 481 -3.79 -2.33 -23.30
CA VAL A 481 -3.15 -1.14 -23.85
C VAL A 481 -1.70 -1.49 -24.16
N GLN A 482 -1.31 -1.36 -25.43
CA GLN A 482 0.09 -1.44 -25.83
C GLN A 482 0.73 -0.08 -25.57
N VAL A 483 1.80 -0.04 -24.79
CA VAL A 483 2.50 1.18 -24.40
C VAL A 483 3.90 1.17 -25.00
N ALA A 484 4.30 2.29 -25.60
CA ALA A 484 5.67 2.53 -26.05
C ALA A 484 6.34 3.53 -25.11
N PHE A 485 7.53 3.17 -24.65
CA PHE A 485 8.31 3.96 -23.70
C PHE A 485 9.40 4.77 -24.41
N SER A 486 9.90 5.78 -23.69
CA SER A 486 10.93 6.70 -24.16
C SER A 486 12.29 6.06 -24.47
N ASP A 487 12.57 4.89 -23.91
CA ASP A 487 13.77 4.09 -24.17
C ASP A 487 13.64 3.17 -25.40
N GLY A 488 12.48 3.19 -26.07
CA GLY A 488 12.16 2.36 -27.22
C GLY A 488 11.55 1.00 -26.87
N ALA A 489 11.42 0.66 -25.58
CA ALA A 489 10.72 -0.55 -25.17
C ALA A 489 9.20 -0.42 -25.44
N SER A 490 8.53 -1.56 -25.62
CA SER A 490 7.08 -1.60 -25.72
C SER A 490 6.51 -2.81 -25.00
N GLU A 491 5.52 -2.57 -24.14
CA GLU A 491 4.91 -3.57 -23.27
C GLU A 491 3.38 -3.41 -23.27
N ALA A 492 2.67 -4.49 -22.98
CA ALA A 492 1.21 -4.51 -22.91
C ALA A 492 0.76 -4.53 -21.44
N PHE A 493 -0.29 -3.78 -21.13
CA PHE A 493 -0.91 -3.70 -19.80
C PHE A 493 -2.43 -3.77 -19.91
N ASP A 494 -3.13 -4.17 -18.85
CA ASP A 494 -4.60 -4.20 -18.84
C ASP A 494 -5.22 -2.81 -18.67
N LEU A 495 -4.50 -1.94 -17.98
CA LEU A 495 -4.87 -0.57 -17.69
C LEU A 495 -3.64 0.36 -17.70
N LEU A 496 -3.79 1.51 -18.35
CA LEU A 496 -2.84 2.63 -18.28
C LEU A 496 -3.44 3.75 -17.41
N VAL A 497 -2.76 4.06 -16.31
CA VAL A 497 -3.15 5.13 -15.40
C VAL A 497 -2.22 6.33 -15.57
N ALA A 498 -2.77 7.49 -15.87
CA ALA A 498 -2.07 8.76 -15.86
C ALA A 498 -2.09 9.39 -14.47
N ALA A 499 -0.94 9.39 -13.80
CA ALA A 499 -0.68 10.08 -12.52
C ALA A 499 0.43 11.15 -12.67
N ASP A 500 0.63 11.66 -13.90
CA ASP A 500 1.74 12.50 -14.34
C ASP A 500 1.51 14.02 -14.14
N GLY A 501 0.51 14.37 -13.32
CA GLY A 501 0.25 15.73 -12.84
C GLY A 501 -0.46 16.66 -13.83
N GLN A 502 -0.60 17.94 -13.46
CA GLN A 502 -1.41 18.92 -14.22
C GLN A 502 -1.01 19.05 -15.70
N GLY A 503 0.27 18.85 -16.02
CA GLY A 503 0.83 18.89 -17.37
C GLY A 503 0.73 17.57 -18.13
N SER A 504 -0.12 16.63 -17.68
CA SER A 504 -0.24 15.25 -18.17
C SER A 504 -0.10 15.14 -19.69
N ARG A 505 0.87 14.34 -20.13
CA ARG A 505 1.06 14.03 -21.55
C ARG A 505 0.05 12.97 -21.98
N ILE A 506 -0.24 12.00 -21.10
CA ILE A 506 -1.20 10.94 -21.38
C ILE A 506 -2.61 11.51 -21.56
N ARG A 507 -3.04 12.47 -20.73
CA ARG A 507 -4.32 13.17 -20.93
C ARG A 507 -4.41 13.80 -22.31
N LYS A 508 -3.38 14.54 -22.72
CA LYS A 508 -3.33 15.21 -24.03
C LYS A 508 -3.38 14.20 -25.18
N MET A 509 -2.70 13.07 -25.04
CA MET A 509 -2.74 11.98 -26.05
C MET A 509 -4.11 11.29 -26.08
N MET A 510 -4.72 11.04 -24.92
CA MET A 510 -6.04 10.42 -24.77
C MET A 510 -7.15 11.26 -25.41
N LEU A 511 -7.06 12.58 -25.31
CA LEU A 511 -8.06 13.55 -25.77
C LEU A 511 -7.65 14.27 -27.06
N LYS A 512 -6.63 13.78 -27.79
CA LYS A 512 -6.11 14.44 -29.00
C LYS A 512 -7.18 14.69 -30.07
N ASP A 513 -8.15 13.78 -30.17
CA ASP A 513 -9.25 13.82 -31.14
C ASP A 513 -10.50 14.54 -30.61
N GLU A 514 -10.51 14.91 -29.33
CA GLU A 514 -11.60 15.60 -28.62
C GLU A 514 -11.03 16.75 -27.75
N PRO A 515 -10.30 17.72 -28.34
CA PRO A 515 -9.58 18.76 -27.60
C PRO A 515 -10.50 19.66 -26.76
N GLU A 516 -11.78 19.76 -27.12
CA GLU A 516 -12.81 20.44 -26.34
C GLU A 516 -13.04 19.83 -24.96
N LEU A 517 -12.64 18.57 -24.75
CA LEU A 517 -12.69 17.89 -23.46
C LEU A 517 -11.43 18.11 -22.60
N ASP A 518 -10.30 18.56 -23.17
CA ASP A 518 -9.09 18.92 -22.40
C ASP A 518 -9.19 20.35 -21.86
N VAL A 519 -10.22 20.61 -21.05
CA VAL A 519 -10.47 21.92 -20.48
C VAL A 519 -9.53 22.16 -19.30
N SER A 520 -8.75 23.24 -19.40
CA SER A 520 -7.97 23.79 -18.29
C SER A 520 -8.34 25.26 -18.06
N ARG A 521 -8.41 25.68 -16.80
CA ARG A 521 -8.74 27.05 -16.41
C ARG A 521 -7.53 27.70 -15.77
N ASN A 522 -6.90 28.61 -16.51
CA ASN A 522 -5.86 29.49 -15.97
C ASN A 522 -6.52 30.54 -15.06
N LEU A 523 -6.00 30.70 -13.84
CA LEU A 523 -6.50 31.69 -12.88
C LEU A 523 -5.83 33.07 -13.03
N GLY A 524 -4.92 33.22 -13.98
CA GLY A 524 -4.17 34.45 -14.25
C GLY A 524 -3.09 34.74 -13.21
N VAL A 525 -2.70 33.74 -12.42
CA VAL A 525 -1.66 33.86 -11.38
C VAL A 525 -0.45 33.03 -11.82
N ASN A 526 0.72 33.65 -11.84
CA ASN A 526 2.01 32.99 -12.05
C ASN A 526 2.70 32.83 -10.70
N MET A 527 3.16 31.61 -10.42
CA MET A 527 3.77 31.25 -9.14
C MET A 527 5.24 30.90 -9.35
N ALA A 528 6.10 31.33 -8.44
CA ALA A 528 7.47 30.85 -8.28
C ALA A 528 7.67 30.29 -6.87
N TYR A 529 8.51 29.26 -6.79
CA TYR A 529 8.78 28.49 -5.60
C TYR A 529 10.28 28.24 -5.47
N PHE A 530 10.83 28.42 -4.28
CA PHE A 530 12.24 28.16 -3.98
C PHE A 530 12.47 28.13 -2.46
N ASN A 531 13.57 27.52 -2.03
CA ASN A 531 13.98 27.51 -0.64
C ASN A 531 14.77 28.78 -0.23
N ILE A 532 14.72 29.11 1.06
CA ILE A 532 15.45 30.22 1.66
C ILE A 532 16.06 29.80 3.02
N PRO A 533 17.33 30.18 3.32
CA PRO A 533 17.90 29.99 4.63
C PRO A 533 17.17 30.80 5.71
N ARG A 534 16.91 30.14 6.84
CA ARG A 534 16.29 30.76 8.01
C ARG A 534 17.30 31.59 8.80
N GLN A 535 16.88 32.77 9.23
CA GLN A 535 17.61 33.66 10.12
C GLN A 535 17.10 33.52 11.56
N PRO A 536 17.93 33.82 12.59
CA PRO A 536 17.52 33.72 14.00
C PRO A 536 16.27 34.54 14.35
N GLU A 537 16.00 35.62 13.62
CA GLU A 537 14.87 36.52 13.83
C GLU A 537 13.56 36.03 13.18
N ASP A 538 13.63 34.99 12.34
CA ASP A 538 12.46 34.45 11.65
C ASP A 538 11.55 33.67 12.61
N PRO A 539 10.24 33.98 12.66
CA PRO A 539 9.30 33.39 13.61
C PRO A 539 8.99 31.93 13.28
N ASP A 540 8.48 31.17 14.25
CA ASP A 540 7.84 29.86 14.01
C ASP A 540 6.41 29.98 13.39
N LEU A 541 6.21 30.99 12.55
CA LEU A 541 4.95 31.31 11.87
C LEU A 541 5.21 31.47 10.37
N ALA A 542 4.26 31.04 9.53
CA ALA A 542 4.24 31.47 8.15
C ALA A 542 4.01 32.98 8.07
N ILE A 543 4.68 33.65 7.14
CA ILE A 543 4.52 35.09 6.90
C ILE A 543 3.86 35.27 5.54
N SER A 544 2.70 35.92 5.55
CA SER A 544 1.95 36.31 4.36
C SER A 544 2.05 37.81 4.16
N TYR A 545 2.44 38.22 2.95
CA TYR A 545 2.57 39.61 2.56
C TYR A 545 1.90 39.88 1.21
N THR A 546 0.93 40.79 1.21
CA THR A 546 0.28 41.29 -0.01
C THR A 546 0.83 42.66 -0.37
N ALA A 547 1.45 42.76 -1.54
CA ALA A 547 2.00 44.00 -2.07
C ALA A 547 1.06 44.64 -3.12
N THR A 548 1.32 45.91 -3.42
CA THR A 548 0.68 46.61 -4.55
C THR A 548 1.12 45.98 -5.88
N LYS A 549 0.53 46.42 -7.00
CA LYS A 549 0.85 45.91 -8.35
C LYS A 549 0.61 44.39 -8.50
N GLN A 550 -0.40 43.86 -7.80
CA GLN A 550 -0.85 42.45 -7.95
C GLN A 550 0.22 41.42 -7.59
N ARG A 551 0.83 41.56 -6.40
CA ARG A 551 1.91 40.71 -5.91
C ARG A 551 1.56 40.13 -4.54
N PHE A 552 1.91 38.86 -4.36
CA PHE A 552 1.71 38.11 -3.12
C PHE A 552 2.99 37.35 -2.78
N VAL A 553 3.32 37.31 -1.50
CA VAL A 553 4.44 36.54 -0.96
C VAL A 553 3.94 35.72 0.21
N LEU A 554 4.31 34.45 0.24
CA LEU A 554 4.16 33.59 1.41
C LEU A 554 5.51 32.93 1.70
N VAL A 555 6.00 33.09 2.93
CA VAL A 555 7.19 32.41 3.43
C VAL A 555 6.76 31.46 4.54
N ARG A 556 7.21 30.21 4.47
CA ARG A 556 6.90 29.17 5.47
C ARG A 556 8.18 28.48 5.91
N TRP A 557 8.24 28.01 7.14
CA TRP A 557 9.44 27.44 7.74
C TRP A 557 9.20 25.96 8.04
N HIS A 558 9.82 25.09 7.26
CA HIS A 558 9.69 23.63 7.44
C HIS A 558 10.80 23.04 8.32
N SER A 559 11.84 23.81 8.64
CA SER A 559 12.89 23.41 9.57
C SER A 559 13.42 24.59 10.40
N LYS A 560 14.38 24.32 11.28
CA LYS A 560 15.08 25.35 12.05
C LYS A 560 16.17 26.07 11.24
N THR A 561 16.51 25.59 10.04
CA THR A 561 17.58 26.14 9.19
C THR A 561 17.09 26.65 7.83
N GLU A 562 15.89 26.26 7.40
CA GLU A 562 15.40 26.50 6.05
C GLU A 562 13.88 26.71 5.99
N GLY A 563 13.43 27.47 4.99
CA GLY A 563 12.03 27.72 4.66
C GLY A 563 11.77 27.71 3.16
N GLN A 564 10.50 27.86 2.80
CA GLN A 564 9.98 27.90 1.43
C GLN A 564 9.35 29.25 1.14
N VAL A 565 9.62 29.78 -0.05
CA VAL A 565 9.08 31.05 -0.54
C VAL A 565 8.17 30.79 -1.72
N ASN A 566 6.95 31.33 -1.64
CA ASN A 566 5.96 31.32 -2.72
C ASN A 566 5.73 32.76 -3.18
N LEU A 567 6.17 33.09 -4.39
CA LEU A 567 5.90 34.37 -5.03
C LEU A 567 4.75 34.18 -6.01
N GLY A 568 3.66 34.94 -5.82
CA GLY A 568 2.50 34.94 -6.71
C GLY A 568 2.32 36.29 -7.37
N THR A 569 2.01 36.32 -8.67
CA THR A 569 1.65 37.58 -9.34
C THR A 569 0.61 37.39 -10.44
N MET A 570 -0.27 38.38 -10.58
CA MET A 570 -1.18 38.51 -11.74
C MET A 570 -0.71 39.60 -12.72
N ALA A 571 0.43 40.23 -12.46
CA ALA A 571 0.98 41.25 -13.33
C ALA A 571 1.72 40.60 -14.53
N HIS A 572 1.90 41.37 -15.61
CA HIS A 572 2.72 40.97 -16.76
C HIS A 572 2.33 39.60 -17.37
N ALA A 573 1.03 39.30 -17.43
CA ALA A 573 0.54 37.99 -17.88
C ALA A 573 1.08 37.57 -19.26
N GLU A 574 1.09 38.48 -20.24
CA GLU A 574 1.62 38.23 -21.59
C GLU A 574 3.11 37.89 -21.59
N GLU A 575 3.92 38.52 -20.72
CA GLU A 575 5.34 38.22 -20.62
C GLU A 575 5.58 36.82 -20.02
N PHE A 576 4.74 36.41 -19.06
CA PHE A 576 4.81 35.08 -18.47
C PHE A 576 4.41 33.95 -19.44
N GLU A 577 3.53 34.22 -20.42
CA GLU A 577 3.19 33.24 -21.46
C GLU A 577 4.43 32.79 -22.24
N THR A 578 5.41 33.67 -22.42
CA THR A 578 6.68 33.33 -23.07
C THR A 578 7.72 32.85 -22.07
N ALA A 579 7.91 33.57 -20.96
CA ALA A 579 9.00 33.31 -20.01
C ALA A 579 8.92 31.94 -19.32
N LEU A 580 7.71 31.44 -19.05
CA LEU A 580 7.54 30.13 -18.38
C LEU A 580 7.96 28.93 -19.26
N HIS A 581 8.16 29.14 -20.56
CA HIS A 581 8.70 28.14 -21.47
C HIS A 581 10.22 28.29 -21.72
N GLN A 582 10.86 29.29 -21.10
CA GLN A 582 12.29 29.54 -21.18
C GLN A 582 13.02 28.93 -19.96
N ASP A 583 14.33 29.16 -19.88
CA ASP A 583 15.16 28.65 -18.79
C ASP A 583 14.83 29.31 -17.44
N ALA A 584 15.27 28.65 -16.35
CA ALA A 584 15.04 29.14 -14.99
C ALA A 584 15.67 30.53 -14.76
N ALA A 585 16.79 30.84 -15.40
CA ALA A 585 17.43 32.14 -15.29
C ALA A 585 16.51 33.27 -15.79
N THR A 586 15.92 33.12 -16.98
CA THR A 586 14.99 34.12 -17.52
C THR A 586 13.73 34.27 -16.66
N GLN A 587 13.21 33.15 -16.14
CA GLN A 587 12.08 33.17 -15.21
C GLN A 587 12.41 33.93 -13.92
N LYS A 588 13.58 33.67 -13.31
CA LYS A 588 14.07 34.37 -12.11
C LYS A 588 14.20 35.87 -12.35
N GLU A 589 14.76 36.30 -13.47
CA GLU A 589 14.89 37.73 -13.81
C GLU A 589 13.53 38.43 -13.92
N LEU A 590 12.53 37.76 -14.52
CA LEU A 590 11.18 38.31 -14.61
C LEU A 590 10.56 38.49 -13.22
N PHE A 591 10.64 37.47 -12.36
CA PHE A 591 10.19 37.58 -10.97
C PHE A 591 10.97 38.65 -10.19
N ALA A 592 12.29 38.73 -10.35
CA ALA A 592 13.14 39.71 -9.67
C ALA A 592 12.71 41.13 -10.02
N ARG A 593 12.53 41.42 -11.33
CA ARG A 593 12.05 42.72 -11.80
C ARG A 593 10.67 43.08 -11.26
N ILE A 594 9.78 42.11 -11.10
CA ILE A 594 8.42 42.31 -10.58
C ILE A 594 8.43 42.54 -9.07
N PHE A 595 9.31 41.85 -8.32
CA PHE A 595 9.28 41.85 -6.86
C PHE A 595 10.31 42.79 -6.20
N GLN A 596 11.32 43.30 -6.91
CA GLN A 596 12.39 44.15 -6.35
C GLN A 596 11.88 45.35 -5.53
N ASP A 597 10.75 45.96 -5.91
CA ASP A 597 10.15 47.12 -5.23
C ASP A 597 8.86 46.74 -4.47
N ALA A 598 8.70 45.47 -4.11
CA ALA A 598 7.52 45.00 -3.41
C ALA A 598 7.45 45.55 -1.97
N GLY A 599 8.59 45.82 -1.32
CA GLY A 599 8.66 46.19 0.09
C GLY A 599 8.82 44.97 1.00
N TRP A 600 8.78 45.17 2.32
CA TRP A 600 9.14 44.16 3.32
C TRP A 600 10.53 43.56 3.01
N GLU A 601 10.66 42.25 2.90
CA GLU A 601 11.93 41.54 2.68
C GLU A 601 12.19 41.22 1.20
N ALA A 602 11.59 41.97 0.27
CA ALA A 602 11.73 41.76 -1.17
C ALA A 602 13.18 41.53 -1.64
N GLU A 603 14.12 42.35 -1.19
CA GLU A 603 15.55 42.22 -1.54
C GLU A 603 16.12 40.87 -1.10
N ARG A 604 15.91 40.48 0.15
CA ARG A 604 16.33 39.17 0.69
C ARG A 604 15.71 38.02 -0.09
N LEU A 605 14.43 38.11 -0.43
CA LEU A 605 13.70 37.06 -1.15
C LEU A 605 14.17 36.92 -2.60
N VAL A 606 14.42 38.03 -3.29
CA VAL A 606 14.96 38.03 -4.66
C VAL A 606 16.39 37.50 -4.66
N ASP A 607 17.23 37.91 -3.71
CA ASP A 607 18.59 37.37 -3.55
C ASP A 607 18.59 35.86 -3.31
N ALA A 608 17.71 35.37 -2.44
CA ALA A 608 17.54 33.95 -2.18
C ALA A 608 17.08 33.20 -3.44
N MET A 609 16.14 33.76 -4.20
CA MET A 609 15.67 33.20 -5.47
C MET A 609 16.81 33.07 -6.50
N HIS A 610 17.69 34.06 -6.61
CA HIS A 610 18.83 33.97 -7.53
C HIS A 610 19.78 32.84 -7.13
N ARG A 611 20.01 32.66 -5.82
CA ARG A 611 20.94 31.65 -5.28
C ARG A 611 20.36 30.24 -5.18
N SER A 612 19.05 30.07 -5.35
CA SER A 612 18.41 28.77 -5.16
C SER A 612 18.62 27.82 -6.33
N ASP A 613 18.92 26.56 -6.04
CA ASP A 613 19.06 25.50 -7.04
C ASP A 613 17.74 24.75 -7.28
N ASP A 614 16.75 24.95 -6.41
CA ASP A 614 15.45 24.26 -6.41
C ASP A 614 14.30 25.12 -6.99
N PHE A 615 14.63 26.24 -7.64
CA PHE A 615 13.65 27.14 -8.22
C PHE A 615 12.77 26.45 -9.27
N TYR A 616 11.47 26.64 -9.17
CA TYR A 616 10.54 26.35 -10.26
C TYR A 616 9.39 27.34 -10.31
N ALA A 617 8.88 27.60 -11.51
CA ALA A 617 7.73 28.46 -11.74
C ALA A 617 6.68 27.77 -12.61
N HIS A 618 5.40 28.08 -12.36
CA HIS A 618 4.31 27.60 -13.18
C HIS A 618 3.08 28.51 -13.11
N PRO A 619 2.21 28.49 -14.13
CA PRO A 619 0.93 29.17 -14.05
C PRO A 619 -0.02 28.38 -13.15
N MET A 620 -0.86 29.09 -12.41
CA MET A 620 -1.88 28.48 -11.56
C MET A 620 -3.08 28.05 -12.40
N VAL A 621 -3.21 26.74 -12.61
CA VAL A 621 -4.20 26.15 -13.52
C VAL A 621 -5.05 25.12 -12.79
N GLN A 622 -6.37 25.15 -13.05
CA GLN A 622 -7.26 24.03 -12.72
C GLN A 622 -7.40 23.11 -13.93
N VAL A 623 -7.25 21.80 -13.74
CA VAL A 623 -7.62 20.83 -14.77
C VAL A 623 -9.08 20.45 -14.55
N ARG A 624 -9.92 20.63 -15.57
CA ARG A 624 -11.37 20.41 -15.53
C ARG A 624 -11.81 19.56 -16.71
N THR A 625 -11.07 18.50 -16.99
CA THR A 625 -11.30 17.70 -18.18
C THR A 625 -12.70 17.04 -18.20
N GLY A 626 -13.28 16.98 -19.39
CA GLY A 626 -14.60 16.44 -19.65
C GLY A 626 -14.71 14.93 -19.42
N LEU A 627 -13.59 14.20 -19.49
CA LEU A 627 -13.52 12.74 -19.27
C LEU A 627 -12.29 12.39 -18.46
N TRP A 628 -12.44 11.57 -17.43
CA TRP A 628 -11.31 11.03 -16.66
C TRP A 628 -10.88 9.66 -17.16
N SER A 629 -11.66 9.00 -17.99
CA SER A 629 -11.30 7.73 -18.59
C SER A 629 -11.80 7.58 -20.02
N LYS A 630 -11.06 6.82 -20.82
CA LYS A 630 -11.44 6.42 -22.18
C LYS A 630 -10.92 5.01 -22.44
N GLY A 631 -11.83 4.04 -22.40
CA GLY A 631 -11.48 2.62 -22.53
C GLY A 631 -10.63 2.16 -21.34
N ARG A 632 -9.40 1.72 -21.62
CA ARG A 632 -8.43 1.22 -20.62
C ARG A 632 -7.38 2.26 -20.22
N VAL A 633 -7.65 3.53 -20.48
CA VAL A 633 -6.81 4.67 -20.04
C VAL A 633 -7.61 5.53 -19.07
N VAL A 634 -7.03 5.81 -17.90
CA VAL A 634 -7.69 6.57 -16.81
C VAL A 634 -6.76 7.60 -16.19
N LEU A 635 -7.29 8.74 -15.76
CA LEU A 635 -6.57 9.85 -15.14
C LEU A 635 -6.83 9.86 -13.63
N VAL A 636 -5.78 10.07 -12.83
CA VAL A 636 -5.88 10.20 -11.37
C VAL A 636 -5.06 11.38 -10.86
N GLY A 637 -5.52 12.01 -9.78
CA GLY A 637 -4.93 13.21 -9.20
C GLY A 637 -4.95 14.41 -10.14
N ASP A 638 -3.88 15.21 -10.06
CA ASP A 638 -3.75 16.44 -10.85
C ASP A 638 -3.78 16.22 -12.37
N ALA A 639 -3.53 15.00 -12.85
CA ALA A 639 -3.68 14.66 -14.26
C ALA A 639 -5.13 14.82 -14.75
N GLY A 640 -6.13 14.50 -13.93
CA GLY A 640 -7.55 14.63 -14.30
C GLY A 640 -8.23 15.87 -13.73
N TYR A 641 -7.86 16.27 -12.51
CA TYR A 641 -8.70 17.21 -11.74
C TYR A 641 -7.92 18.10 -10.76
N ALA A 642 -6.75 18.59 -11.16
CA ALA A 642 -5.98 19.54 -10.36
C ALA A 642 -6.85 20.72 -9.87
N PRO A 643 -7.04 20.91 -8.55
CA PRO A 643 -7.97 21.91 -8.04
C PRO A 643 -7.36 23.30 -7.86
N THR A 644 -6.04 23.43 -8.06
CA THR A 644 -5.13 24.55 -7.70
C THR A 644 -4.72 24.62 -6.24
N PRO A 645 -3.52 25.17 -5.95
CA PRO A 645 -3.04 25.38 -4.58
C PRO A 645 -3.98 26.20 -3.70
N LEU A 646 -4.78 27.12 -4.27
CA LEU A 646 -5.75 27.95 -3.52
C LEU A 646 -6.80 27.12 -2.77
N THR A 647 -7.05 25.89 -3.19
CA THR A 647 -8.01 25.01 -2.52
C THR A 647 -7.40 24.22 -1.36
N GLY A 648 -6.08 24.03 -1.35
CA GLY A 648 -5.39 23.13 -0.40
C GLY A 648 -5.81 21.65 -0.50
N MET A 649 -6.49 21.24 -1.57
CA MET A 649 -7.10 19.90 -1.68
C MET A 649 -6.41 18.95 -2.66
N GLY A 650 -5.34 19.38 -3.35
CA GLY A 650 -4.68 18.58 -4.39
C GLY A 650 -4.23 17.19 -3.90
N THR A 651 -3.50 17.15 -2.78
CA THR A 651 -3.06 15.90 -2.15
C THR A 651 -4.23 15.06 -1.66
N SER A 652 -5.21 15.68 -0.98
CA SER A 652 -6.40 14.96 -0.51
C SER A 652 -7.15 14.30 -1.68
N LEU A 653 -7.36 15.02 -2.78
CA LEU A 653 -8.05 14.48 -3.96
C LEU A 653 -7.22 13.39 -4.65
N ALA A 654 -5.89 13.46 -4.62
CA ALA A 654 -5.03 12.40 -5.13
C ALA A 654 -5.21 11.09 -4.34
N LEU A 655 -5.20 11.15 -3.01
CA LEU A 655 -5.41 9.96 -2.16
C LEU A 655 -6.83 9.41 -2.27
N MET A 656 -7.83 10.29 -2.26
CA MET A 656 -9.23 9.91 -2.46
C MET A 656 -9.43 9.27 -3.84
N GLY A 657 -8.85 9.86 -4.89
CA GLY A 657 -8.93 9.36 -6.26
C GLY A 657 -8.33 7.97 -6.42
N ALA A 658 -7.15 7.75 -5.82
CA ALA A 658 -6.52 6.44 -5.77
C ALA A 658 -7.42 5.38 -5.11
N TYR A 659 -7.97 5.72 -3.93
CA TYR A 659 -8.85 4.83 -3.17
C TYR A 659 -10.15 4.48 -3.92
N VAL A 660 -10.85 5.50 -4.46
CA VAL A 660 -12.11 5.29 -5.18
C VAL A 660 -11.89 4.50 -6.48
N LEU A 661 -10.81 4.78 -7.23
CA LEU A 661 -10.52 4.05 -8.46
C LEU A 661 -10.25 2.57 -8.18
N ALA A 662 -9.38 2.24 -7.21
CA ALA A 662 -9.14 0.86 -6.83
C ALA A 662 -10.42 0.17 -6.32
N GLY A 663 -11.23 0.90 -5.56
CA GLY A 663 -12.51 0.43 -5.07
C GLY A 663 -13.49 0.05 -6.18
N GLU A 664 -13.66 0.90 -7.18
CA GLU A 664 -14.52 0.61 -8.33
C GLU A 664 -13.95 -0.53 -9.20
N ILE A 665 -12.62 -0.65 -9.33
CA ILE A 665 -11.98 -1.81 -9.96
C ILE A 665 -12.32 -3.11 -9.21
N SER A 666 -12.31 -3.07 -7.87
CA SER A 666 -12.64 -4.25 -7.06
C SER A 666 -14.09 -4.74 -7.23
N LYS A 667 -15.02 -3.84 -7.55
CA LYS A 667 -16.43 -4.18 -7.83
C LYS A 667 -16.65 -4.78 -9.22
N SER A 668 -15.76 -4.50 -10.16
CA SER A 668 -15.89 -4.91 -11.56
C SER A 668 -14.54 -5.37 -12.12
N PRO A 669 -13.95 -6.44 -11.55
CA PRO A 669 -12.61 -6.89 -11.92
C PRO A 669 -12.49 -7.33 -13.39
N ASP A 670 -13.60 -7.79 -13.98
CA ASP A 670 -13.65 -8.28 -15.35
C ASP A 670 -13.98 -7.18 -16.39
N ASP A 671 -14.30 -5.96 -15.94
CA ASP A 671 -14.66 -4.81 -16.80
C ASP A 671 -14.02 -3.51 -16.31
N LEU A 672 -12.72 -3.39 -16.54
CA LEU A 672 -11.93 -2.21 -16.20
C LEU A 672 -12.47 -0.90 -16.82
N PRO A 673 -12.92 -0.88 -18.10
CA PRO A 673 -13.57 0.31 -18.66
C PRO A 673 -14.83 0.75 -17.89
N ALA A 674 -15.67 -0.18 -17.44
CA ALA A 674 -16.84 0.15 -16.62
C ALA A 674 -16.43 0.67 -15.24
N ALA A 675 -15.45 0.03 -14.60
CA ALA A 675 -14.90 0.48 -13.31
C ALA A 675 -14.35 1.92 -13.38
N CYS A 676 -13.61 2.26 -14.43
CA CYS A 676 -13.07 3.61 -14.63
C CYS A 676 -14.17 4.67 -14.82
N LYS A 677 -15.29 4.30 -15.45
CA LYS A 677 -16.46 5.19 -15.57
C LYS A 677 -17.19 5.37 -14.24
N ALA A 678 -17.36 4.30 -13.46
CA ALA A 678 -17.98 4.35 -12.14
C ALA A 678 -17.15 5.23 -11.18
N TYR A 679 -15.82 5.11 -11.25
CA TYR A 679 -14.87 5.97 -10.54
C TYR A 679 -15.12 7.46 -10.81
N GLU A 680 -15.26 7.82 -12.08
CA GLU A 680 -15.54 9.19 -12.48
C GLU A 680 -16.91 9.66 -11.95
N GLN A 681 -17.95 8.84 -12.08
CA GLN A 681 -19.30 9.16 -11.62
C GLN A 681 -19.37 9.42 -10.10
N GLU A 682 -18.65 8.61 -9.32
CA GLU A 682 -18.61 8.70 -7.86
C GLU A 682 -17.89 9.98 -7.38
N LEU A 683 -16.69 10.25 -7.92
CA LEU A 683 -15.83 11.30 -7.38
C LEU A 683 -15.98 12.67 -8.05
N ARG A 684 -16.45 12.74 -9.31
CA ARG A 684 -16.63 14.01 -10.05
C ARG A 684 -17.48 15.06 -9.32
N PRO A 685 -18.63 14.74 -8.72
CA PRO A 685 -19.44 15.74 -8.01
C PRO A 685 -18.68 16.42 -6.86
N TYR A 686 -17.87 15.65 -6.12
CA TYR A 686 -17.07 16.18 -5.02
C TYR A 686 -15.92 17.07 -5.52
N VAL A 687 -15.21 16.60 -6.56
CA VAL A 687 -14.14 17.35 -7.20
C VAL A 687 -14.65 18.67 -7.75
N GLU A 688 -15.75 18.68 -8.50
CA GLU A 688 -16.31 19.90 -9.08
C GLU A 688 -16.73 20.91 -8.01
N LYS A 689 -17.29 20.43 -6.88
CA LYS A 689 -17.60 21.29 -5.72
C LYS A 689 -16.33 21.89 -5.12
N THR A 690 -15.27 21.11 -5.02
CA THR A 690 -13.96 21.53 -4.47
C THR A 690 -13.27 22.54 -5.38
N GLN A 691 -13.37 22.36 -6.70
CA GLN A 691 -12.79 23.26 -7.70
C GLN A 691 -13.55 24.60 -7.84
N LYS A 692 -14.73 24.76 -7.24
CA LYS A 692 -15.48 26.03 -7.27
C LYS A 692 -14.82 27.09 -6.36
N ILE A 693 -14.07 27.98 -7.01
CA ILE A 693 -13.54 29.20 -6.41
C ILE A 693 -14.58 30.34 -6.54
N PRO A 694 -14.86 31.10 -5.46
CA PRO A 694 -15.75 32.27 -5.53
C PRO A 694 -15.31 33.28 -6.60
N PRO A 695 -16.25 33.85 -7.37
CA PRO A 695 -15.92 34.85 -8.39
C PRO A 695 -15.24 36.07 -7.76
N GLY A 696 -14.16 36.55 -8.38
CA GLY A 696 -13.40 37.71 -7.91
C GLY A 696 -12.37 37.45 -6.82
N LEU A 697 -12.34 36.26 -6.20
CA LEU A 697 -11.38 35.94 -5.12
C LEU A 697 -9.90 36.12 -5.54
N PRO A 698 -9.45 35.68 -6.74
CA PRO A 698 -8.08 35.97 -7.19
C PRO A 698 -7.81 37.48 -7.30
N GLY A 699 -8.72 38.25 -7.91
CA GLY A 699 -8.55 39.70 -8.03
C GLY A 699 -8.51 40.44 -6.68
N LEU A 700 -9.23 39.93 -5.68
CA LEU A 700 -9.20 40.44 -4.30
C LEU A 700 -7.88 40.10 -3.59
N ALA A 701 -7.30 38.92 -3.83
CA ALA A 701 -6.02 38.52 -3.23
C ALA A 701 -4.82 39.28 -3.84
N TYR A 702 -4.98 39.85 -5.03
CA TYR A 702 -3.92 40.54 -5.79
C TYR A 702 -4.31 42.01 -6.10
N PRO A 703 -4.27 42.91 -5.11
CA PRO A 703 -4.69 44.30 -5.29
C PRO A 703 -3.72 45.10 -6.19
N LYS A 704 -4.29 45.98 -7.03
CA LYS A 704 -3.50 46.84 -7.94
C LYS A 704 -2.78 47.99 -7.22
N GLY A 705 -3.38 48.57 -6.18
CA GLY A 705 -2.87 49.77 -5.51
C GLY A 705 -3.00 49.73 -3.98
N GLU A 706 -2.43 50.74 -3.32
CA GLU A 706 -2.33 50.81 -1.85
C GLU A 706 -3.68 50.76 -1.14
N PHE A 707 -4.71 51.37 -1.73
CA PHE A 707 -6.06 51.34 -1.14
C PHE A 707 -6.57 49.90 -1.00
N GLY A 708 -6.36 49.06 -2.01
CA GLY A 708 -6.75 47.64 -1.97
C GLY A 708 -6.00 46.88 -0.87
N VAL A 709 -4.68 47.08 -0.77
CA VAL A 709 -3.85 46.49 0.30
C VAL A 709 -4.34 46.93 1.68
N LYS A 710 -4.64 48.22 1.87
CA LYS A 710 -5.17 48.75 3.13
C LYS A 710 -6.52 48.14 3.48
N VAL A 711 -7.42 47.98 2.52
CA VAL A 711 -8.74 47.35 2.73
C VAL A 711 -8.56 45.90 3.18
N ILE A 712 -7.76 45.10 2.47
CA ILE A 712 -7.51 43.69 2.81
C ILE A 712 -6.92 43.57 4.22
N ASN A 713 -5.84 44.31 4.50
CA ASN A 713 -5.18 44.25 5.80
C ASN A 713 -6.09 44.74 6.95
N THR A 714 -6.97 45.70 6.69
CA THR A 714 -7.94 46.18 7.68
C THR A 714 -9.03 45.14 7.93
N LEU A 715 -9.56 44.51 6.88
CA LEU A 715 -10.57 43.46 7.02
C LEU A 715 -10.01 42.25 7.78
N LEU A 716 -8.85 41.73 7.37
CA LEU A 716 -8.19 40.62 8.05
C LEU A 716 -7.84 40.97 9.51
N GLY A 717 -7.34 42.19 9.74
CA GLY A 717 -7.08 42.69 11.09
C GLY A 717 -8.33 42.72 11.96
N LEU A 718 -9.43 43.31 11.46
CA LEU A 718 -10.71 43.34 12.15
C LEU A 718 -11.21 41.93 12.49
N THR A 719 -11.14 41.00 11.53
CA THR A 719 -11.53 39.59 11.75
C THR A 719 -10.79 38.98 12.93
N THR A 720 -9.47 39.17 13.03
CA THR A 720 -8.67 38.63 14.14
C THR A 720 -8.91 39.38 15.46
N THR A 721 -9.04 40.71 15.44
CA THR A 721 -9.31 41.49 16.67
C THR A 721 -10.70 41.24 17.27
N LEU A 722 -11.68 40.89 16.43
CA LEU A 722 -13.04 40.55 16.85
C LEU A 722 -13.19 39.08 17.25
N GLY A 723 -12.12 38.27 17.20
CA GLY A 723 -12.15 36.83 17.49
C GLY A 723 -12.98 36.02 16.49
N LEU A 724 -13.13 36.53 15.26
CA LEU A 724 -13.88 35.88 14.18
C LEU A 724 -12.97 35.08 13.24
N ASP A 725 -11.68 34.99 13.55
CA ASP A 725 -10.65 34.31 12.77
C ASP A 725 -10.96 32.83 12.55
N ARG A 726 -11.43 32.10 13.56
CA ARG A 726 -11.84 30.70 13.41
C ARG A 726 -13.01 30.52 12.44
N ALA A 727 -14.04 31.37 12.55
CA ALA A 727 -15.21 31.32 11.69
C ALA A 727 -14.85 31.71 10.23
N PHE A 728 -13.96 32.69 10.06
CA PHE A 728 -13.46 33.10 8.76
C PHE A 728 -12.65 31.99 8.07
N GLN A 729 -11.69 31.39 8.78
CA GLN A 729 -10.92 30.24 8.28
C GLN A 729 -11.86 29.09 7.84
N HIS A 730 -12.85 28.77 8.68
CA HIS A 730 -13.86 27.75 8.41
C HIS A 730 -14.68 28.04 7.14
N SER A 731 -15.10 29.29 6.94
CA SER A 731 -15.88 29.71 5.77
C SER A 731 -15.07 29.61 4.47
N ILE A 732 -13.81 30.05 4.48
CA ILE A 732 -12.93 30.00 3.31
C ILE A 732 -12.60 28.56 2.91
N LEU A 733 -12.33 27.70 3.89
CA LEU A 733 -11.99 26.29 3.66
C LEU A 733 -13.22 25.39 3.40
N LYS A 734 -14.44 25.94 3.53
CA LYS A 734 -15.72 25.21 3.41
C LYS A 734 -15.65 23.88 4.18
N SER A 735 -15.33 23.93 5.47
CA SER A 735 -14.96 22.75 6.28
C SER A 735 -16.09 21.77 6.57
N GLU A 736 -17.35 22.10 6.26
CA GLU A 736 -18.41 21.09 6.21
C GLU A 736 -18.21 20.19 4.98
N ASP A 737 -17.87 18.94 5.24
CA ASP A 737 -17.74 17.92 4.21
C ASP A 737 -18.82 16.83 4.38
N PRO A 738 -19.95 16.93 3.67
CA PRO A 738 -20.96 15.86 3.69
C PRO A 738 -20.50 14.62 2.90
N TYR A 739 -19.43 14.73 2.10
CA TYR A 739 -18.94 13.60 1.33
C TYR A 739 -18.24 12.61 2.26
N ARG A 740 -18.57 11.33 2.11
CA ARG A 740 -17.93 10.22 2.79
C ARG A 740 -17.36 9.31 1.70
N LEU A 741 -16.09 8.92 1.87
CA LEU A 741 -15.50 7.92 1.00
C LEU A 741 -16.37 6.66 0.99
N PRO A 742 -16.66 6.07 -0.19
CA PRO A 742 -17.38 4.81 -0.26
C PRO A 742 -16.67 3.70 0.50
N GLU A 743 -17.42 2.72 0.96
CA GLU A 743 -16.87 1.50 1.55
C GLU A 743 -16.67 0.46 0.45
N TYR A 744 -15.44 -0.03 0.33
CA TYR A 744 -15.08 -1.11 -0.59
C TYR A 744 -14.56 -2.27 0.23
N PRO A 745 -15.37 -3.31 0.51
CA PRO A 745 -14.98 -4.43 1.36
C PRO A 745 -13.70 -5.14 0.88
N ALA A 746 -13.50 -5.20 -0.44
CA ALA A 746 -12.32 -5.80 -1.05
C ALA A 746 -11.01 -5.04 -0.79
N LEU A 747 -11.06 -3.78 -0.33
CA LEU A 747 -9.89 -3.01 0.08
C LEU A 747 -9.54 -3.22 1.58
N GLY A 748 -10.28 -4.06 2.30
CA GLY A 748 -9.93 -4.51 3.64
C GLY A 748 -10.04 -3.43 4.72
N LEU A 749 -11.16 -2.69 4.74
CA LEU A 749 -11.44 -1.61 5.70
C LEU A 749 -12.64 -1.92 6.59
#